data_AF-A0A7V2CWS0-F1
#
_entry.id   AF-A0A7V2CWS0-F1
#
_cell.length_a   1.000
_cell.length_b   1.000
_cell.length_c   1.000
_cell.angle_alpha   90.00
_cell.angle_beta   90.00
_cell.angle_gamma   90.00
#
_symmetry.space_group_name_H-M   'P 1'
#
loop_
_entity.id
_entity.type
_entity.pdbx_description
1 polymer ?
#
loop_
_entity_poly.entity_id
_entity_poly.type
_entity_poly.pdbx_seq_one_letter_code
_entity_poly.pdbx_strand_id
1 'polypeptide(L)'
;MRILAILHEAEPSGATAVALSVLRRAVAAGHSLDILLQRGGTLEPMLADLARSCALCPSWPADPEQIQAFLKGREMLQKRFASGEWDVVYANTAAVADCLTANLPLRPPVVWHLHESRSLLDAHSMEVRLPYLLRHLRALVAVSDGVADVLRELGAPDSLIRVIPPAIEAPPAEPPPFSLRHLAGAPPGVPLVAGCGTLAWYKGADLFVQVARRVLVQRPECHFIWLGDYGGGIPRELLHDCRVLGLTSRVHFPGHVPWAAALLAEADLLALTSREDSWPLVMLEAARGGVPLVAFERSGGGPQFASCGAGLTVPYLDTEAFAAALVRLLADPDRLAAARARARAAAAPFTVEACAGEVLSVLETAAAAGPPPELAPASQSADRPTVVEGLRFIAIHLPQFHPIAENDAWWGRGFTEWTNVTAARPFFPGHYQPRLPADLGFYDLRNPEALEAQAALARQHGIEGFCFYHYWFGGRRLLERPVDQLLASGRPDFPFCLCWANETWSRRWLGEERDILMAQVYSADDDRIHAEWLTRVFEDPRYIRIGGRPVFIIYRPADHPDLGRFVRLLRYGAERAGRPWPLLLGSTSHSEADPARLGVDGLLLFRPSLGRLPLSLHDGFHPHRWIRNLRRRITASDLRVYDYRYAQQRMHHWRSHLARRHSYPTVMVNWDNSARRGRNGVILHGQDPKVFEETLEQAISLLVDRPREERVVFLNAWNEWAEGNHLEPCARFGDLFLRSVSAVQRRHNPDAGR
;
A
#
# COMPACT_ATOMS: atom_id res chain seq x y z
N MET A 1 -8.82 33.67 15.46
CA MET A 1 -9.32 32.84 14.33
C MET A 1 -10.08 31.63 14.83
N ARG A 2 -10.87 31.01 13.97
CA ARG A 2 -11.58 29.74 14.17
C ARG A 2 -10.80 28.63 13.48
N ILE A 3 -10.29 27.67 14.25
CA ILE A 3 -9.45 26.59 13.76
C ILE A 3 -10.24 25.29 13.79
N LEU A 4 -10.22 24.56 12.67
CA LEU A 4 -10.63 23.16 12.64
C LEU A 4 -9.39 22.27 12.79
N ALA A 5 -9.27 21.54 13.89
CA ALA A 5 -8.22 20.56 14.08
C ALA A 5 -8.71 19.16 13.68
N ILE A 6 -7.95 18.48 12.83
CA ILE A 6 -8.25 17.10 12.40
C ILE A 6 -7.14 16.18 12.91
N LEU A 7 -7.51 15.26 13.81
CA LEU A 7 -6.59 14.30 14.43
C LEU A 7 -7.06 12.86 14.10
N HIS A 8 -6.12 11.93 13.98
CA HIS A 8 -6.46 10.55 13.63
C HIS A 8 -6.95 9.71 14.82
N GLU A 9 -6.61 10.10 16.05
CA GLU A 9 -7.05 9.43 17.28
C GLU A 9 -6.93 10.37 18.49
N ALA A 10 -7.49 9.93 19.63
CA ALA A 10 -7.37 10.60 20.92
C ALA A 10 -6.64 9.71 21.95
N GLU A 11 -5.59 9.01 21.51
CA GLU A 11 -4.73 8.18 22.36
C GLU A 11 -3.42 8.90 22.73
N PRO A 12 -2.78 8.54 23.86
CA PRO A 12 -1.52 9.14 24.30
C PRO A 12 -0.34 8.64 23.44
N SER A 13 -0.22 9.23 22.25
CA SER A 13 0.90 9.06 21.33
C SER A 13 1.71 10.36 21.17
N GLY A 14 2.94 10.25 20.65
CA GLY A 14 3.79 11.42 20.44
C GLY A 14 3.14 12.48 19.53
N ALA A 15 2.49 12.06 18.44
CA ALA A 15 1.83 12.98 17.52
C ALA A 15 0.62 13.68 18.16
N THR A 16 -0.14 12.97 19.00
CA THR A 16 -1.28 13.56 19.73
C THR A 16 -0.80 14.53 20.82
N ALA A 17 0.28 14.20 21.53
CA ALA A 17 0.88 15.10 22.52
C ALA A 17 1.32 16.43 21.89
N VAL A 18 1.99 16.37 20.73
CA VAL A 18 2.41 17.57 19.99
C VAL A 18 1.19 18.38 19.51
N ALA A 19 0.16 17.72 18.97
CA ALA A 19 -1.07 18.40 18.59
C ALA A 19 -1.71 19.12 19.78
N LEU A 20 -1.79 18.47 20.94
CA LEU A 20 -2.36 19.04 22.16
C LEU A 20 -1.63 20.32 22.58
N SER A 21 -0.29 20.34 22.51
CA SER A 21 0.51 21.54 22.76
C SER A 21 0.16 22.70 21.83
N VAL A 22 0.01 22.44 20.53
CA VAL A 22 -0.40 23.45 19.53
C VAL A 22 -1.81 23.96 19.83
N LEU A 23 -2.76 23.06 20.12
CA LEU A 23 -4.15 23.43 20.40
C LEU A 23 -4.29 24.23 21.70
N ARG A 24 -3.61 23.84 22.79
CA ARG A 24 -3.57 24.61 24.05
C ARG A 24 -3.04 26.01 23.80
N ARG A 25 -1.99 26.14 23.00
CA ARG A 25 -1.40 27.45 22.68
C ARG A 25 -2.37 28.32 21.87
N ALA A 26 -3.09 27.73 20.91
CA ALA A 26 -4.12 28.44 20.15
C ALA A 26 -5.25 28.96 21.05
N VAL A 27 -5.73 28.16 22.01
CA VAL A 27 -6.75 28.60 22.98
C VAL A 27 -6.21 29.72 23.88
N ALA A 28 -4.97 29.59 24.37
CA ALA A 28 -4.32 30.63 25.17
C ALA A 28 -4.13 31.95 24.41
N ALA A 29 -3.96 31.90 23.08
CA ALA A 29 -3.92 33.06 22.19
C ALA A 29 -5.32 33.62 21.84
N GLY A 30 -6.39 33.11 22.46
CA GLY A 30 -7.76 33.58 22.26
C GLY A 30 -8.42 33.07 20.97
N HIS A 31 -7.89 32.01 20.35
CA HIS A 31 -8.54 31.37 19.20
C HIS A 31 -9.57 30.36 19.65
N SER A 32 -10.55 30.10 18.79
CA SER A 32 -11.58 29.11 19.06
C SER A 32 -11.35 27.84 18.23
N LEU A 33 -11.56 26.69 18.86
CA LEU A 33 -11.28 25.38 18.25
C LEU A 33 -12.56 24.59 18.04
N ASP A 34 -12.61 23.87 16.91
CA ASP A 34 -13.44 22.69 16.71
C ASP A 34 -12.52 21.52 16.38
N ILE A 35 -12.78 20.34 16.93
CA ILE A 35 -11.95 19.15 16.76
C ILE A 35 -12.73 18.04 16.06
N LEU A 36 -12.06 17.43 15.07
CA LEU A 36 -12.52 16.28 14.33
C LEU A 36 -11.56 15.10 14.55
N LEU A 37 -12.06 14.04 15.17
CA LEU A 37 -11.30 12.84 15.52
C LEU A 37 -11.64 11.68 14.58
N GLN A 38 -10.65 11.01 13.97
CA GLN A 38 -10.94 9.78 13.22
C GLN A 38 -11.20 8.58 14.13
N ARG A 39 -10.61 8.55 15.31
CA ARG A 39 -10.86 7.52 16.32
C ARG A 39 -10.95 8.16 17.68
N GLY A 40 -11.71 7.52 18.55
CA GLY A 40 -11.76 7.89 19.96
C GLY A 40 -10.46 7.56 20.69
N GLY A 41 -10.48 7.72 22.01
CA GLY A 41 -9.37 7.35 22.89
C GLY A 41 -9.44 8.02 24.26
N THR A 42 -8.49 7.70 25.13
CA THR A 42 -8.53 8.14 26.53
C THR A 42 -8.39 9.65 26.72
N LEU A 43 -7.89 10.39 25.72
CA LEU A 43 -7.72 11.85 25.75
C LEU A 43 -8.95 12.63 25.26
N GLU A 44 -10.04 11.96 24.87
CA GLU A 44 -11.27 12.62 24.43
C GLU A 44 -11.80 13.70 25.38
N PRO A 45 -11.88 13.47 26.72
CA PRO A 45 -12.36 14.50 27.65
C PRO A 45 -11.49 15.77 27.61
N MET A 46 -10.17 15.61 27.57
CA MET A 46 -9.24 16.73 27.51
C MET A 46 -9.36 17.51 26.20
N LEU A 47 -9.59 16.84 25.08
CA LEU A 47 -9.81 17.49 23.79
C LEU A 47 -11.17 18.19 23.74
N ALA A 48 -12.21 17.60 24.35
CA ALA A 48 -13.52 18.21 24.46
C ALA A 48 -13.50 19.49 25.31
N ASP A 49 -12.72 19.53 26.39
CA ASP A 49 -12.57 20.73 27.24
C ASP A 49 -11.87 21.89 26.52
N LEU A 50 -10.99 21.57 25.55
CA LEU A 50 -10.28 22.58 24.76
C LEU A 50 -11.08 23.14 23.57
N ALA A 51 -12.15 22.46 23.16
CA ALA A 51 -12.87 22.76 21.93
C ALA A 51 -14.34 23.10 22.19
N ARG A 52 -14.89 23.99 21.36
CA ARG A 52 -16.34 24.28 21.39
C ARG A 52 -17.15 23.05 20.94
N SER A 53 -16.54 22.21 20.12
CA SER A 53 -17.09 20.95 19.66
C SER A 53 -15.98 19.95 19.41
N CYS A 54 -16.18 18.72 19.87
CA CYS A 54 -15.40 17.55 19.47
C CYS A 54 -16.34 16.54 18.81
N ALA A 55 -15.98 16.04 17.63
CA ALA A 55 -16.80 15.09 16.89
C ALA A 55 -15.95 13.95 16.30
N LEU A 56 -16.52 12.75 16.27
CA LEU A 56 -15.91 11.60 15.59
C LEU A 56 -16.27 11.61 14.10
N CYS A 57 -15.25 11.59 13.24
CA CYS A 57 -15.30 11.33 11.81
C CYS A 57 -14.47 10.09 11.49
N PRO A 58 -15.02 8.88 11.73
CA PRO A 58 -14.28 7.66 11.48
C PRO A 58 -13.64 7.66 10.09
N SER A 59 -12.39 7.19 9.99
CA SER A 59 -11.84 6.76 8.70
C SER A 59 -12.78 5.73 8.07
N TRP A 60 -12.73 5.55 6.75
CA TRP A 60 -13.60 4.60 6.05
C TRP A 60 -13.68 3.26 6.81
N PRO A 61 -14.85 2.86 7.35
CA PRO A 61 -14.92 1.69 8.21
C PRO A 61 -14.79 0.42 7.39
N ALA A 62 -14.08 -0.58 7.95
CA ALA A 62 -14.02 -1.93 7.39
C ALA A 62 -15.35 -2.67 7.59
N ASP A 63 -16.13 -2.27 8.60
CA ASP A 63 -17.40 -2.88 9.01
C ASP A 63 -18.62 -2.21 8.32
N PRO A 64 -19.45 -2.98 7.60
CA PRO A 64 -20.68 -2.51 6.96
C PRO A 64 -21.74 -1.87 7.88
N GLU A 65 -21.82 -2.26 9.15
CA GLU A 65 -22.74 -1.65 10.13
C GLU A 65 -22.31 -0.21 10.45
N GLN A 66 -21.00 0.01 10.53
CA GLN A 66 -20.41 1.31 10.73
C GLN A 66 -20.44 2.18 9.46
N ILE A 67 -20.63 1.63 8.26
CA ILE A 67 -20.76 2.40 7.00
C ILE A 67 -21.98 3.33 7.05
N GLN A 68 -23.12 2.91 7.62
CA GLN A 68 -24.30 3.77 7.72
C GLN A 68 -24.09 4.91 8.73
N ALA A 69 -23.48 4.62 9.88
CA ALA A 69 -23.07 5.63 10.86
C ALA A 69 -22.00 6.58 10.28
N PHE A 70 -21.08 6.06 9.47
CA PHE A 70 -20.06 6.82 8.73
C PHE A 70 -20.67 7.70 7.64
N LEU A 71 -21.61 7.21 6.82
CA LEU A 71 -22.28 8.02 5.78
C LEU A 71 -23.18 9.09 6.39
N LYS A 72 -23.91 8.77 7.48
CA LYS A 72 -24.72 9.73 8.24
C LYS A 72 -23.84 10.73 8.97
N GLY A 73 -22.71 10.28 9.52
CA GLY A 73 -21.64 11.12 10.07
C GLY A 73 -21.05 12.02 8.99
N ARG A 74 -20.77 11.51 7.80
CA ARG A 74 -20.25 12.28 6.65
C ARG A 74 -21.26 13.31 6.15
N GLU A 75 -22.54 13.01 6.05
CA GLU A 75 -23.57 14.00 5.73
C GLU A 75 -23.76 15.02 6.85
N MET A 76 -23.70 14.60 8.11
CA MET A 76 -23.75 15.49 9.27
C MET A 76 -22.53 16.41 9.31
N LEU A 77 -21.34 15.89 9.04
CA LEU A 77 -20.10 16.65 8.91
C LEU A 77 -20.18 17.55 7.68
N GLN A 78 -20.56 17.08 6.51
CA GLN A 78 -20.76 17.95 5.34
C GLN A 78 -21.80 19.05 5.61
N LYS A 79 -22.88 18.79 6.35
CA LYS A 79 -23.86 19.82 6.74
C LYS A 79 -23.33 20.78 7.81
N ARG A 80 -22.66 20.26 8.84
CA ARG A 80 -22.06 21.02 9.94
C ARG A 80 -20.82 21.81 9.50
N PHE A 81 -20.21 21.40 8.38
CA PHE A 81 -19.00 21.97 7.79
C PHE A 81 -19.26 22.71 6.47
N ALA A 82 -20.48 22.63 5.91
CA ALA A 82 -20.91 23.42 4.75
C ALA A 82 -21.07 24.92 5.06
N SER A 83 -21.27 25.28 6.34
CA SER A 83 -21.40 26.67 6.78
C SER A 83 -20.09 27.46 6.73
N GLY A 84 -18.93 26.79 6.55
CA GLY A 84 -17.66 27.46 6.20
C GLY A 84 -17.13 28.44 7.25
N GLU A 85 -17.38 28.21 8.54
CA GLU A 85 -17.05 29.19 9.57
C GLU A 85 -15.61 29.08 10.13
N TRP A 86 -14.67 28.39 9.46
CA TRP A 86 -13.28 28.30 9.92
C TRP A 86 -12.34 29.12 9.05
N ASP A 87 -11.36 29.74 9.68
CA ASP A 87 -10.34 30.52 8.99
C ASP A 87 -9.19 29.62 8.50
N VAL A 88 -8.93 28.48 9.17
CA VAL A 88 -7.85 27.54 8.82
C VAL A 88 -8.13 26.12 9.33
N VAL A 89 -7.63 25.12 8.61
CA VAL A 89 -7.61 23.71 9.03
C VAL A 89 -6.20 23.33 9.48
N TYR A 90 -6.08 22.82 10.71
CA TYR A 90 -4.88 22.16 11.22
C TYR A 90 -5.04 20.65 11.10
N ALA A 91 -4.35 20.05 10.14
CA ALA A 91 -4.32 18.60 9.98
C ALA A 91 -3.06 18.05 10.67
N ASN A 92 -3.22 17.07 11.55
CA ASN A 92 -2.11 16.43 12.24
C ASN A 92 -2.00 14.97 11.79
N THR A 93 -0.80 14.52 11.43
CA THR A 93 -0.48 13.16 10.93
C THR A 93 -0.89 12.90 9.48
N ALA A 94 -0.17 12.01 8.79
CA ALA A 94 -0.53 11.52 7.45
C ALA A 94 -1.80 10.65 7.47
N ALA A 95 -2.13 10.06 8.62
CA ALA A 95 -3.31 9.19 8.80
C ALA A 95 -4.64 9.92 8.48
N VAL A 96 -4.70 11.24 8.69
CA VAL A 96 -5.91 12.03 8.39
C VAL A 96 -6.10 12.34 6.91
N ALA A 97 -5.19 11.89 6.03
CA ALA A 97 -5.26 12.16 4.59
C ALA A 97 -6.56 11.64 3.95
N ASP A 98 -7.17 10.57 4.45
CA ASP A 98 -8.49 10.12 3.97
C ASP A 98 -9.60 11.10 4.34
N CYS A 99 -9.51 11.72 5.51
CA CYS A 99 -10.46 12.75 5.93
C CYS A 99 -10.35 13.99 5.04
N LEU A 100 -9.11 14.42 4.77
CA LEU A 100 -8.81 15.57 3.90
C LEU A 100 -9.26 15.34 2.45
N THR A 101 -9.17 14.11 1.93
CA THR A 101 -9.49 13.81 0.52
C THR A 101 -10.94 13.41 0.27
N ALA A 102 -11.60 12.71 1.21
CA ALA A 102 -12.89 12.05 0.96
C ALA A 102 -14.08 12.62 1.73
N ASN A 103 -13.85 13.36 2.83
CA ASN A 103 -14.91 13.70 3.78
C ASN A 103 -15.25 15.18 3.86
N LEU A 104 -14.33 16.08 3.47
CA LEU A 104 -14.50 17.52 3.67
C LEU A 104 -14.37 18.29 2.35
N PRO A 105 -15.36 19.11 1.97
CA PRO A 105 -15.14 20.16 0.98
C PRO A 105 -14.22 21.22 1.61
N LEU A 106 -12.92 21.09 1.41
CA LEU A 106 -11.91 21.98 1.99
C LEU A 106 -12.00 23.37 1.32
N ARG A 107 -12.78 24.26 1.93
CA ARG A 107 -12.82 25.71 1.58
C ARG A 107 -11.75 26.53 2.30
N PRO A 108 -11.48 26.34 3.62
CA PRO A 108 -10.41 27.06 4.30
C PRO A 108 -9.03 26.52 3.91
N PRO A 109 -7.96 27.33 4.05
CA PRO A 109 -6.58 26.88 3.84
C PRO A 109 -6.22 25.76 4.83
N VAL A 110 -5.42 24.79 4.36
CA VAL A 110 -4.96 23.67 5.18
C VAL A 110 -3.48 23.83 5.51
N VAL A 111 -3.15 23.74 6.79
CA VAL A 111 -1.78 23.52 7.29
C VAL A 111 -1.70 22.08 7.76
N TRP A 112 -0.77 21.32 7.19
CA TRP A 112 -0.64 19.90 7.49
C TRP A 112 0.67 19.61 8.19
N HIS A 113 0.58 19.18 9.44
CA HIS A 113 1.69 18.85 10.32
C HIS A 113 1.96 17.34 10.29
N LEU A 114 3.11 16.95 9.75
CA LEU A 114 3.48 15.57 9.42
C LEU A 114 4.58 15.06 10.36
N HIS A 115 4.31 13.91 10.97
CA HIS A 115 5.12 13.29 12.01
C HIS A 115 5.70 11.94 11.56
N GLU A 116 5.33 11.49 10.37
CA GLU A 116 5.62 10.16 9.84
C GLU A 116 6.95 10.12 9.09
N SER A 117 7.67 9.00 9.26
CA SER A 117 8.86 8.69 8.47
C SER A 117 8.47 8.21 7.07
N ARG A 118 9.46 7.99 6.20
CA ARG A 118 9.22 7.52 4.82
C ARG A 118 8.31 6.30 4.76
N SER A 119 8.63 5.25 5.51
CA SER A 119 7.84 4.01 5.49
C SER A 119 6.37 4.23 5.88
N LEU A 120 6.10 5.15 6.81
CA LEU A 120 4.74 5.48 7.25
C LEU A 120 4.01 6.42 6.28
N LEU A 121 4.70 7.40 5.69
CA LEU A 121 4.14 8.24 4.62
C LEU A 121 3.76 7.39 3.39
N ASP A 122 4.59 6.42 3.03
CA ASP A 122 4.32 5.46 1.95
C ASP A 122 3.11 4.56 2.30
N ALA A 123 3.00 4.09 3.54
CA ALA A 123 1.85 3.31 4.01
C ALA A 123 0.53 4.11 3.93
N HIS A 124 0.58 5.45 4.03
CA HIS A 124 -0.57 6.33 3.84
C HIS A 124 -0.78 6.80 2.39
N SER A 125 0.00 6.27 1.44
CA SER A 125 -0.07 6.60 0.01
C SER A 125 0.12 8.10 -0.25
N MET A 126 1.02 8.74 0.49
CA MET A 126 1.22 10.19 0.43
C MET A 126 1.70 10.67 -0.94
N GLU A 127 2.44 9.86 -1.70
CA GLU A 127 2.82 10.17 -3.09
C GLU A 127 1.63 10.43 -4.02
N VAL A 128 0.45 9.86 -3.72
CA VAL A 128 -0.78 10.06 -4.50
C VAL A 128 -1.63 11.18 -3.88
N ARG A 129 -1.73 11.20 -2.55
CA ARG A 129 -2.61 12.12 -1.83
C ARG A 129 -2.04 13.53 -1.77
N LEU A 130 -0.73 13.66 -1.62
CA LEU A 130 -0.05 14.95 -1.50
C LEU A 130 -0.26 15.80 -2.75
N PRO A 131 0.01 15.33 -4.00
CA PRO A 131 -0.26 16.13 -5.20
C PRO A 131 -1.72 16.58 -5.32
N TYR A 132 -2.66 15.72 -4.95
CA TYR A 132 -4.08 16.09 -4.95
C TYR A 132 -4.39 17.20 -3.94
N LEU A 133 -3.80 17.12 -2.75
CA LEU A 133 -4.02 18.05 -1.64
C LEU A 133 -3.20 19.34 -1.75
N LEU A 134 -2.10 19.38 -2.52
CA LEU A 134 -1.26 20.57 -2.72
C LEU A 134 -2.08 21.80 -3.11
N ARG A 135 -3.18 21.62 -3.85
CA ARG A 135 -4.09 22.72 -4.24
C ARG A 135 -4.85 23.38 -3.08
N HIS A 136 -4.90 22.74 -1.92
CA HIS A 136 -5.59 23.21 -0.71
C HIS A 136 -4.59 23.58 0.41
N LEU A 137 -3.33 23.18 0.26
CA LEU A 137 -2.31 23.34 1.29
C LEU A 137 -1.70 24.75 1.22
N ARG A 138 -1.58 25.38 2.39
CA ARG A 138 -0.84 26.63 2.57
C ARG A 138 0.53 26.42 3.21
N ALA A 139 0.67 25.34 3.99
CA ALA A 139 1.94 24.89 4.53
C ALA A 139 1.93 23.39 4.84
N LEU A 140 3.11 22.79 4.73
CA LEU A 140 3.48 21.47 5.20
C LEU A 140 4.49 21.66 6.33
N VAL A 141 4.08 21.37 7.56
CA VAL A 141 4.98 21.41 8.72
C VAL A 141 5.62 20.04 8.88
N ALA A 142 6.92 19.96 8.65
CA ALA A 142 7.74 18.78 8.82
C ALA A 142 8.44 18.83 10.19
N VAL A 143 8.40 17.75 10.95
CA VAL A 143 9.04 17.70 12.29
C VAL A 143 10.56 17.60 12.27
N SER A 144 11.17 17.35 11.10
CA SER A 144 12.61 17.22 10.95
C SER A 144 13.04 17.42 9.50
N ASP A 145 14.34 17.59 9.28
CA ASP A 145 14.90 17.70 7.92
C ASP A 145 14.63 16.41 7.13
N GLY A 146 14.73 15.25 7.78
CA GLY A 146 14.44 13.98 7.14
C GLY A 146 13.00 13.85 6.65
N VAL A 147 12.01 14.40 7.37
CA VAL A 147 10.62 14.44 6.89
C VAL A 147 10.48 15.44 5.75
N ALA A 148 11.12 16.61 5.83
CA ALA A 148 11.11 17.59 4.76
C ALA A 148 11.71 17.05 3.45
N ASP A 149 12.82 16.31 3.53
CA ASP A 149 13.45 15.67 2.37
C ASP A 149 12.49 14.66 1.72
N VAL A 150 11.81 13.85 2.52
CA VAL A 150 10.79 12.93 1.98
C VAL A 150 9.66 13.71 1.30
N LEU A 151 9.20 14.83 1.87
CA LEU A 151 8.14 15.64 1.23
C LEU A 151 8.60 16.25 -0.10
N ARG A 152 9.85 16.69 -0.19
CA ARG A 152 10.46 17.16 -1.46
C ARG A 152 10.50 16.05 -2.49
N GLU A 153 10.96 14.85 -2.11
CA GLU A 153 10.97 13.67 -2.98
C GLU A 153 9.56 13.30 -3.47
N LEU A 154 8.53 13.54 -2.65
CA LEU A 154 7.12 13.34 -3.01
C LEU A 154 6.52 14.48 -3.86
N GLY A 155 7.32 15.49 -4.22
CA GLY A 155 6.93 16.58 -5.10
C GLY A 155 6.30 17.80 -4.39
N ALA A 156 6.44 17.93 -3.08
CA ALA A 156 6.05 19.16 -2.39
C ALA A 156 7.02 20.30 -2.74
N PRO A 157 6.52 21.50 -3.10
CA PRO A 157 7.36 22.65 -3.35
C PRO A 157 7.97 23.17 -2.03
N ASP A 158 9.25 23.54 -2.07
CA ASP A 158 9.97 24.10 -0.91
C ASP A 158 9.27 25.30 -0.28
N SER A 159 8.56 26.09 -1.08
CA SER A 159 7.81 27.26 -0.60
C SER A 159 6.70 26.91 0.41
N LEU A 160 6.18 25.68 0.39
CA LEU A 160 5.17 25.18 1.33
C LEU A 160 5.78 24.49 2.56
N ILE A 161 7.03 24.01 2.48
CA ILE A 161 7.63 23.21 3.56
C ILE A 161 8.17 24.14 4.66
N ARG A 162 7.85 23.83 5.92
CA ARG A 162 8.41 24.46 7.12
C ARG A 162 8.92 23.36 8.04
N VAL A 163 10.20 23.36 8.37
CA VAL A 163 10.78 22.42 9.33
C VAL A 163 10.64 23.00 10.72
N ILE A 164 9.74 22.44 11.53
CA ILE A 164 9.48 22.88 12.90
C ILE A 164 9.55 21.66 13.80
N PRO A 165 10.67 21.44 14.50
CA PRO A 165 10.80 20.30 15.38
C PRO A 165 9.86 20.43 16.59
N PRO A 166 9.18 19.36 17.01
CA PRO A 166 8.30 19.42 18.15
C PRO A 166 9.08 19.42 19.47
N ALA A 167 8.43 19.98 20.48
CA ALA A 167 8.85 19.91 21.87
C ALA A 167 7.73 19.31 22.72
N ILE A 168 8.10 18.84 23.90
CA ILE A 168 7.16 18.32 24.89
C ILE A 168 7.28 19.07 26.21
N GLU A 169 6.23 18.98 27.03
CA GLU A 169 6.21 19.54 28.37
C GLU A 169 7.35 18.93 29.22
N ALA A 170 7.80 19.68 30.22
CA ALA A 170 8.72 19.14 31.20
C ALA A 170 8.02 18.01 31.99
N PRO A 171 8.75 16.97 32.42
CA PRO A 171 8.17 15.96 33.30
C PRO A 171 7.61 16.61 34.58
N PRO A 172 6.63 15.98 35.24
CA PRO A 172 6.10 16.46 36.52
C PRO A 172 7.23 16.72 37.52
N ALA A 173 7.07 17.76 38.35
CA ALA A 173 8.05 18.10 39.38
C ALA A 173 8.14 17.05 40.51
N GLU A 174 7.10 16.22 40.65
CA GLU A 174 7.08 15.13 41.63
C GLU A 174 8.12 14.06 41.25
N PRO A 175 9.01 13.68 42.19
CA PRO A 175 10.00 12.64 41.93
C PRO A 175 9.30 11.29 41.74
N PRO A 176 9.79 10.43 40.82
CA PRO A 176 9.23 9.11 40.64
C PRO A 176 9.39 8.26 41.93
N PRO A 177 8.41 7.41 42.26
CA PRO A 177 8.45 6.61 43.50
C PRO A 177 9.46 5.45 43.46
N PHE A 178 10.12 5.24 42.32
CA PHE A 178 11.15 4.23 42.10
C PHE A 178 12.21 4.78 41.14
N SER A 179 13.34 4.09 41.02
CA SER A 179 14.48 4.51 40.18
C SER A 179 14.64 3.65 38.93
N LEU A 180 15.20 4.21 37.86
CA LEU A 180 15.48 3.46 36.63
C LEU A 180 16.49 2.34 36.89
N ARG A 181 17.47 2.62 37.75
CA ARG A 181 18.48 1.65 38.17
C ARG A 181 17.86 0.45 38.90
N HIS A 182 16.85 0.68 39.74
CA HIS A 182 16.11 -0.38 40.41
C HIS A 182 15.40 -1.31 39.40
N LEU A 183 14.72 -0.73 38.41
CA LEU A 183 14.07 -1.50 37.33
C LEU A 183 15.06 -2.33 36.50
N ALA A 184 16.27 -1.83 36.31
CA ALA A 184 17.33 -2.54 35.59
C ALA A 184 18.14 -3.51 36.47
N GLY A 185 17.86 -3.58 37.78
CA GLY A 185 18.72 -4.27 38.74
C GLY A 185 20.19 -3.80 38.72
N ALA A 186 20.43 -2.55 38.31
CA ALA A 186 21.75 -1.99 38.10
C ALA A 186 22.29 -1.37 39.42
N PRO A 187 23.47 -1.78 39.91
CA PRO A 187 24.06 -1.19 41.11
C PRO A 187 24.40 0.31 40.93
N PRO A 188 24.56 1.08 42.03
CA PRO A 188 25.08 2.44 41.97
C PRO A 188 26.44 2.50 41.28
N GLY A 189 26.65 3.51 40.42
CA GLY A 189 27.92 3.74 39.71
C GLY A 189 28.19 2.81 38.52
N VAL A 190 27.34 1.81 38.28
CA VAL A 190 27.44 0.92 37.11
C VAL A 190 26.82 1.59 35.89
N PRO A 191 27.46 1.57 34.70
CA PRO A 191 26.90 2.15 33.49
C PRO A 191 25.51 1.60 33.14
N LEU A 192 24.57 2.49 32.86
CA LEU A 192 23.21 2.16 32.44
C LEU A 192 22.86 2.83 31.10
N VAL A 193 22.63 2.02 30.07
CA VAL A 193 22.20 2.49 28.75
C VAL A 193 20.71 2.26 28.58
N ALA A 194 19.96 3.33 28.31
CA ALA A 194 18.53 3.27 28.08
C ALA A 194 18.21 3.22 26.57
N GLY A 195 17.21 2.44 26.19
CA GLY A 195 16.45 2.56 24.96
C GLY A 195 14.98 2.86 25.31
N CYS A 196 14.22 3.43 24.39
CA CYS A 196 12.82 3.73 24.66
C CYS A 196 11.97 3.76 23.40
N GLY A 197 10.81 3.10 23.44
CA GLY A 197 9.81 3.08 22.39
C GLY A 197 9.04 1.76 22.32
N THR A 198 8.11 1.68 21.38
CA THR A 198 7.43 0.42 21.04
C THR A 198 8.44 -0.60 20.48
N LEU A 199 8.09 -1.89 20.49
CA LEU A 199 8.92 -2.94 19.89
C LEU A 199 8.66 -3.11 18.38
N ALA A 200 8.24 -2.05 17.70
CA ALA A 200 8.06 -2.05 16.26
C ALA A 200 9.42 -2.13 15.54
N TRP A 201 9.43 -2.76 14.36
CA TRP A 201 10.65 -2.96 13.55
C TRP A 201 11.47 -1.66 13.35
N TYR A 202 10.80 -0.53 13.13
CA TYR A 202 11.46 0.75 12.88
C TYR A 202 12.16 1.33 14.12
N LYS A 203 11.80 0.93 15.35
CA LYS A 203 12.48 1.34 16.59
C LYS A 203 13.75 0.56 16.87
N GLY A 204 13.93 -0.61 16.25
CA GLY A 204 15.20 -1.34 16.30
C GLY A 204 15.59 -1.90 17.67
N ALA A 205 14.64 -2.43 18.43
CA ALA A 205 14.93 -3.12 19.70
C ALA A 205 15.83 -4.37 19.52
N ASP A 206 15.75 -5.01 18.35
CA ASP A 206 16.68 -6.08 17.94
C ASP A 206 18.12 -5.55 17.81
N LEU A 207 18.29 -4.38 17.18
CA LEU A 207 19.60 -3.72 17.07
C LEU A 207 20.14 -3.29 18.44
N PHE A 208 19.27 -2.86 19.36
CA PHE A 208 19.63 -2.55 20.74
C PHE A 208 20.26 -3.76 21.45
N VAL A 209 19.68 -4.95 21.30
CA VAL A 209 20.26 -6.21 21.84
C VAL A 209 21.61 -6.52 21.19
N GLN A 210 21.73 -6.34 19.88
CA GLN A 210 23.00 -6.57 19.16
C GLN A 210 24.11 -5.58 19.58
N VAL A 211 23.75 -4.34 19.87
CA VAL A 211 24.65 -3.33 20.44
C VAL A 211 25.04 -3.70 21.87
N ALA A 212 24.07 -4.08 22.71
CA ALA A 212 24.31 -4.48 24.09
C ALA A 212 25.32 -5.63 24.18
N ARG A 213 25.15 -6.66 23.35
CA ARG A 213 26.11 -7.78 23.23
C ARG A 213 27.55 -7.29 23.03
N ARG A 214 27.76 -6.37 22.09
CA ARG A 214 29.09 -5.87 21.73
C ARG A 214 29.70 -5.00 22.83
N VAL A 215 28.89 -4.16 23.48
CA VAL A 215 29.33 -3.35 24.63
C VAL A 215 29.74 -4.24 25.79
N LEU A 216 28.94 -5.28 26.09
CA LEU A 216 29.19 -6.19 27.21
C LEU A 216 30.47 -7.02 27.08
N VAL A 217 31.00 -7.20 25.86
CA VAL A 217 32.33 -7.81 25.67
C VAL A 217 33.43 -6.93 26.27
N GLN A 218 33.28 -5.60 26.21
CA GLN A 218 34.28 -4.63 26.70
C GLN A 218 33.95 -4.09 28.09
N ARG A 219 32.66 -4.07 28.45
CA ARG A 219 32.09 -3.50 29.69
C ARG A 219 31.06 -4.46 30.29
N PRO A 220 31.50 -5.63 30.82
CA PRO A 220 30.59 -6.70 31.29
C PRO A 220 29.73 -6.32 32.49
N GLU A 221 30.06 -5.22 33.17
CA GLU A 221 29.29 -4.63 34.25
C GLU A 221 28.07 -3.83 33.75
N CYS A 222 28.07 -3.35 32.51
CA CYS A 222 27.04 -2.44 31.97
C CYS A 222 25.63 -3.07 31.98
N HIS A 223 24.61 -2.28 32.25
CA HIS A 223 23.20 -2.66 32.11
C HIS A 223 22.54 -1.92 30.95
N PHE A 224 21.58 -2.58 30.32
CA PHE A 224 20.76 -2.06 29.23
C PHE A 224 19.29 -2.20 29.62
N ILE A 225 18.51 -1.14 29.45
CA ILE A 225 17.08 -1.14 29.76
C ILE A 225 16.30 -0.52 28.61
N TRP A 226 15.25 -1.18 28.15
CA TRP A 226 14.37 -0.66 27.11
C TRP A 226 13.00 -0.32 27.70
N LEU A 227 12.61 0.95 27.76
CA LEU A 227 11.31 1.37 28.26
C LEU A 227 10.27 1.42 27.13
N GLY A 228 9.03 1.03 27.39
CA GLY A 228 7.94 1.26 26.44
C GLY A 228 6.77 0.31 26.61
N ASP A 229 5.61 0.72 26.12
CA ASP A 229 4.48 -0.19 26.04
C ASP A 229 4.66 -1.16 24.85
N TYR A 230 4.56 -2.45 25.14
CA TYR A 230 4.75 -3.50 24.14
C TYR A 230 3.42 -4.10 23.68
N GLY A 231 2.29 -3.77 24.32
CA GLY A 231 0.98 -4.35 24.03
C GLY A 231 0.99 -5.89 24.02
N GLY A 232 1.20 -6.47 22.84
CA GLY A 232 1.26 -7.92 22.56
C GLY A 232 2.48 -8.67 23.12
N GLY A 233 3.23 -8.06 24.05
CA GLY A 233 4.39 -8.66 24.68
C GLY A 233 5.69 -8.49 23.89
N ILE A 234 6.78 -9.05 24.44
CA ILE A 234 8.11 -8.98 23.82
C ILE A 234 8.18 -10.04 22.70
N PRO A 235 8.66 -9.71 21.49
CA PRO A 235 8.84 -10.67 20.41
C PRO A 235 9.64 -11.90 20.85
N ARG A 236 9.18 -13.10 20.45
CA ARG A 236 9.80 -14.37 20.88
C ARG A 236 11.24 -14.47 20.42
N GLU A 237 11.54 -13.94 19.25
CA GLU A 237 12.86 -13.85 18.63
C GLU A 237 13.80 -13.00 19.50
N LEU A 238 13.32 -11.85 20.00
CA LEU A 238 14.11 -10.97 20.85
C LEU A 238 14.45 -11.61 22.21
N LEU A 239 13.47 -12.30 22.82
CA LEU A 239 13.68 -13.08 24.04
C LEU A 239 14.63 -14.26 23.81
N HIS A 240 14.47 -14.95 22.68
CA HIS A 240 15.35 -16.05 22.28
C HIS A 240 16.79 -15.57 22.14
N ASP A 241 17.02 -14.47 21.42
CA ASP A 241 18.33 -13.87 21.22
C ASP A 241 18.96 -13.46 22.55
N CYS A 242 18.22 -12.78 23.42
CA CYS A 242 18.72 -12.42 24.75
C CYS A 242 19.16 -13.66 25.55
N ARG A 243 18.41 -14.76 25.49
CA ARG A 243 18.74 -16.00 26.20
C ARG A 243 19.96 -16.70 25.60
N VAL A 244 19.99 -16.88 24.28
CA VAL A 244 21.09 -17.59 23.58
C VAL A 244 22.40 -16.81 23.65
N LEU A 245 22.33 -15.47 23.65
CA LEU A 245 23.49 -14.59 23.79
C LEU A 245 23.91 -14.38 25.26
N GLY A 246 23.21 -14.96 26.23
CA GLY A 246 23.54 -14.83 27.66
C GLY A 246 23.30 -13.42 28.24
N LEU A 247 22.36 -12.66 27.66
CA LEU A 247 22.11 -11.25 27.96
C LEU A 247 20.99 -11.03 28.98
N THR A 248 20.27 -12.07 29.39
CA THR A 248 19.06 -11.96 30.23
C THR A 248 19.29 -11.27 31.59
N SER A 249 20.51 -11.29 32.14
CA SER A 249 20.84 -10.59 33.39
C SER A 249 21.28 -9.13 33.18
N ARG A 250 21.48 -8.70 31.94
CA ARG A 250 22.02 -7.37 31.58
C ARG A 250 21.12 -6.54 30.69
N VAL A 251 20.18 -7.15 29.97
CA VAL A 251 19.23 -6.46 29.07
C VAL A 251 17.81 -6.65 29.60
N HIS A 252 17.17 -5.54 29.93
CA HIS A 252 15.91 -5.51 30.68
C HIS A 252 14.79 -4.86 29.88
N PHE A 253 13.61 -5.48 29.88
CA PHE A 253 12.41 -5.01 29.18
C PHE A 253 11.23 -4.91 30.17
N PRO A 254 11.20 -3.88 31.05
CA PRO A 254 10.17 -3.76 32.09
C PRO A 254 8.77 -3.45 31.56
N GLY A 255 8.60 -3.12 30.28
CA GLY A 255 7.32 -2.72 29.72
C GLY A 255 7.01 -1.25 29.94
N HIS A 256 5.71 -0.95 30.00
CA HIS A 256 5.22 0.41 30.23
C HIS A 256 5.54 0.83 31.66
N VAL A 257 6.25 1.96 31.79
CA VAL A 257 6.65 2.53 33.08
C VAL A 257 6.17 3.98 33.13
N PRO A 258 5.30 4.36 34.08
CA PRO A 258 4.95 5.76 34.25
C PRO A 258 6.18 6.56 34.69
N TRP A 259 6.20 7.88 34.46
CA TRP A 259 7.38 8.74 34.70
C TRP A 259 8.63 8.41 33.85
N ALA A 260 8.51 7.68 32.73
CA ALA A 260 9.64 7.33 31.87
C ALA A 260 10.56 8.54 31.55
N ALA A 261 9.99 9.69 31.21
CA ALA A 261 10.73 10.92 30.97
C ALA A 261 11.63 11.37 32.14
N ALA A 262 11.13 11.27 33.38
CA ALA A 262 11.91 11.62 34.57
C ALA A 262 12.96 10.55 34.91
N LEU A 263 12.60 9.28 34.75
CA LEU A 263 13.46 8.13 35.05
C LEU A 263 14.66 8.06 34.10
N LEU A 264 14.48 8.43 32.84
CA LEU A 264 15.56 8.44 31.85
C LEU A 264 16.74 9.33 32.26
N ALA A 265 16.54 10.33 33.13
CA ALA A 265 17.63 11.17 33.64
C ALA A 265 18.69 10.40 34.44
N GLU A 266 18.35 9.22 34.97
CA GLU A 266 19.29 8.34 35.69
C GLU A 266 20.18 7.49 34.78
N ALA A 267 19.82 7.35 33.50
CA ALA A 267 20.63 6.65 32.53
C ALA A 267 21.94 7.42 32.28
N ASP A 268 22.97 6.69 31.85
CA ASP A 268 24.24 7.29 31.45
C ASP A 268 24.22 7.70 29.98
N LEU A 269 23.57 6.90 29.13
CA LEU A 269 23.41 7.16 27.70
C LEU A 269 22.05 6.70 27.20
N LEU A 270 21.54 7.38 26.18
CA LEU A 270 20.37 6.96 25.40
C LEU A 270 20.83 6.32 24.08
N ALA A 271 20.46 5.07 23.84
CA ALA A 271 20.70 4.38 22.58
C ALA A 271 19.44 4.45 21.70
N LEU A 272 19.46 5.34 20.71
CA LEU A 272 18.43 5.42 19.67
C LEU A 272 18.80 4.50 18.51
N THR A 273 18.50 3.22 18.66
CA THR A 273 18.76 2.20 17.63
C THR A 273 17.69 2.15 16.53
N SER A 274 16.91 3.21 16.37
CA SER A 274 15.86 3.31 15.37
C SER A 274 16.42 3.19 13.95
N ARG A 275 15.71 2.45 13.10
CA ARG A 275 15.91 2.43 11.65
C ARG A 275 15.30 3.67 11.00
N GLU A 276 14.16 4.09 11.52
CA GLU A 276 13.44 5.30 11.13
C GLU A 276 12.73 5.88 12.37
N ASP A 277 12.89 7.18 12.61
CA ASP A 277 12.23 7.90 13.69
C ASP A 277 12.20 9.40 13.38
N SER A 278 11.05 9.93 12.97
CA SER A 278 10.94 11.29 12.43
C SER A 278 11.50 12.35 13.37
N TRP A 279 11.11 12.29 14.65
CA TRP A 279 11.63 13.13 15.72
C TRP A 279 11.33 12.48 17.09
N PRO A 280 12.20 11.57 17.58
CA PRO A 280 11.94 10.85 18.82
C PRO A 280 11.91 11.78 20.04
N LEU A 281 10.72 12.05 20.58
CA LEU A 281 10.53 12.98 21.72
C LEU A 281 11.32 12.57 22.96
N VAL A 282 11.57 11.28 23.14
CA VAL A 282 12.37 10.74 24.25
C VAL A 282 13.81 11.26 24.27
N MET A 283 14.36 11.69 23.13
CA MET A 283 15.68 12.29 23.10
C MET A 283 15.72 13.64 23.81
N LEU A 284 14.62 14.41 23.74
CA LEU A 284 14.48 15.68 24.44
C LEU A 284 14.31 15.46 25.94
N GLU A 285 13.54 14.44 26.34
CA GLU A 285 13.37 14.02 27.75
C GLU A 285 14.73 13.69 28.38
N ALA A 286 15.46 12.78 27.74
CA ALA A 286 16.78 12.35 28.18
C ALA A 286 17.77 13.52 28.22
N ALA A 287 17.82 14.33 27.16
CA ALA A 287 18.78 15.43 27.06
C ALA A 287 18.52 16.55 28.08
N ARG A 288 17.27 16.82 28.47
CA ARG A 288 16.95 17.74 29.58
C ARG A 288 17.46 17.23 30.93
N GLY A 289 17.43 15.91 31.16
CA GLY A 289 18.11 15.24 32.27
C GLY A 289 19.64 15.19 32.14
N GLY A 290 20.18 15.69 31.02
CA GLY A 290 21.60 15.65 30.71
C GLY A 290 22.08 14.26 30.30
N VAL A 291 21.25 13.45 29.66
CA VAL A 291 21.64 12.15 29.11
C VAL A 291 21.90 12.31 27.61
N PRO A 292 23.17 12.17 27.16
CA PRO A 292 23.51 12.25 25.76
C PRO A 292 23.08 10.98 25.01
N LEU A 293 22.85 11.12 23.71
CA LEU A 293 22.37 10.04 22.87
C LEU A 293 23.43 9.51 21.88
N VAL A 294 23.23 8.29 21.39
CA VAL A 294 23.85 7.78 20.16
C VAL A 294 22.74 7.37 19.20
N ALA A 295 22.85 7.75 17.94
CA ALA A 295 21.89 7.42 16.89
C ALA A 295 22.58 7.01 15.59
N PHE A 296 21.88 6.21 14.77
CA PHE A 296 22.32 5.94 13.41
C PHE A 296 22.15 7.19 12.52
N GLU A 297 23.06 7.41 11.60
CA GLU A 297 22.86 8.35 10.49
C GLU A 297 21.64 7.92 9.66
N ARG A 298 20.95 8.88 9.03
CA ARG A 298 19.77 8.61 8.18
C ARG A 298 18.58 7.95 8.89
N SER A 299 18.55 7.92 10.22
CA SER A 299 17.43 7.37 11.00
C SER A 299 16.35 8.40 11.37
N GLY A 300 16.37 9.61 10.81
CA GLY A 300 15.40 10.68 11.07
C GLY A 300 15.93 11.76 12.02
N GLY A 301 15.13 12.17 13.01
CA GLY A 301 15.44 13.33 13.87
C GLY A 301 16.56 13.10 14.89
N GLY A 302 16.85 11.86 15.25
CA GLY A 302 17.92 11.50 16.18
C GLY A 302 19.32 12.03 15.77
N PRO A 303 19.83 11.74 14.56
CA PRO A 303 21.10 12.29 14.10
C PRO A 303 21.09 13.81 13.93
N GLN A 304 19.95 14.40 13.52
CA GLN A 304 19.81 15.86 13.46
C GLN A 304 20.01 16.49 14.85
N PHE A 305 19.37 15.95 15.88
CA PHE A 305 19.52 16.46 17.25
C PHE A 305 20.91 16.18 17.85
N ALA A 306 21.52 15.04 17.54
CA ALA A 306 22.90 14.76 17.92
C ALA A 306 23.88 15.80 17.35
N SER A 307 23.66 16.28 16.11
CA SER A 307 24.47 17.33 15.48
C SER A 307 24.43 18.68 16.21
N CYS A 308 23.38 18.94 17.01
CA CYS A 308 23.29 20.10 17.90
C CYS A 308 24.17 19.97 19.17
N GLY A 309 24.97 18.90 19.28
CA GLY A 309 25.85 18.62 20.42
C GLY A 309 25.22 17.69 21.47
N ALA A 310 24.01 17.18 21.24
CA ALA A 310 23.29 16.32 22.20
C ALA A 310 23.81 14.87 22.26
N GLY A 311 24.74 14.49 21.38
CA GLY A 311 25.16 13.10 21.27
C GLY A 311 26.16 12.84 20.17
N LEU A 312 26.18 11.59 19.69
CA LEU A 312 27.00 11.13 18.58
C LEU A 312 26.14 10.48 17.51
N THR A 313 26.58 10.57 16.27
CA THR A 313 26.05 9.80 15.15
C THR A 313 27.05 8.74 14.71
N VAL A 314 26.54 7.63 14.19
CA VAL A 314 27.34 6.54 13.62
C VAL A 314 26.74 6.08 12.29
N PRO A 315 27.52 5.44 11.39
CA PRO A 315 27.01 4.98 10.10
C PRO A 315 25.74 4.13 10.22
N TYR A 316 24.85 4.27 9.24
CA TYR A 316 23.52 3.64 9.28
C TYR A 316 23.61 2.11 9.47
N LEU A 317 22.92 1.60 10.50
CA LEU A 317 22.85 0.19 10.90
C LEU A 317 24.19 -0.46 11.29
N ASP A 318 25.25 0.31 11.48
CA ASP A 318 26.53 -0.19 11.97
C ASP A 318 26.52 -0.35 13.50
N THR A 319 26.06 -1.52 13.94
CA THR A 319 26.00 -1.87 15.37
C THR A 319 27.37 -1.96 16.05
N GLU A 320 28.46 -2.11 15.30
CA GLU A 320 29.82 -2.12 15.84
C GLU A 320 30.30 -0.71 16.14
N ALA A 321 30.17 0.20 15.18
CA ALA A 321 30.44 1.62 15.38
C ALA A 321 29.56 2.20 16.50
N PHE A 322 28.29 1.79 16.59
CA PHE A 322 27.38 2.19 17.66
C PHE A 322 27.90 1.74 19.03
N ALA A 323 28.28 0.47 19.17
CA ALA A 323 28.82 -0.06 20.43
C ALA A 323 30.14 0.64 20.82
N ALA A 324 31.03 0.87 19.85
CA ALA A 324 32.27 1.61 20.06
C ALA A 324 32.02 3.05 20.54
N ALA A 325 30.99 3.73 20.00
CA ALA A 325 30.61 5.07 20.44
C ALA A 325 30.10 5.08 21.89
N LEU A 326 29.28 4.11 22.29
CA LEU A 326 28.82 3.95 23.67
C LEU A 326 30.01 3.68 24.61
N VAL A 327 30.87 2.71 24.29
CA VAL A 327 32.06 2.39 25.10
C VAL A 327 32.97 3.62 25.24
N ARG A 328 33.18 4.37 24.15
CA ARG A 328 34.00 5.59 24.15
C ARG A 328 33.47 6.68 25.07
N LEU A 329 32.15 6.84 25.17
CA LEU A 329 31.52 7.79 26.09
C LEU A 329 31.57 7.29 27.54
N LEU A 330 31.40 5.98 27.76
CA LEU A 330 31.41 5.38 29.10
C LEU A 330 32.82 5.19 29.69
N ALA A 331 33.87 5.25 28.87
CA ALA A 331 35.26 5.01 29.31
C ALA A 331 35.88 6.19 30.07
N ASP A 332 35.34 7.40 29.90
CA ASP A 332 35.94 8.65 30.37
C ASP A 332 34.86 9.51 31.06
N PRO A 333 34.87 9.59 32.41
CA PRO A 333 33.87 10.34 33.17
C PRO A 333 33.79 11.83 32.81
N ASP A 334 34.93 12.47 32.50
CA ASP A 334 34.97 13.89 32.12
C ASP A 334 34.34 14.12 30.76
N ARG A 335 34.61 13.21 29.80
CA ARG A 335 33.96 13.21 28.50
C ARG A 335 32.46 13.01 28.62
N LEU A 336 32.03 12.08 29.47
CA LEU A 336 30.61 11.86 29.73
C LEU A 336 30.00 13.12 30.33
N ALA A 337 30.58 13.69 31.39
CA ALA A 337 30.10 14.93 32.02
C ALA A 337 29.99 16.10 31.02
N ALA A 338 30.98 16.28 30.15
CA ALA A 338 30.94 17.29 29.09
C ALA A 338 29.81 17.02 28.07
N ALA A 339 29.60 15.75 27.68
CA ALA A 339 28.49 15.37 26.82
C ALA A 339 27.12 15.59 27.50
N ARG A 340 27.01 15.32 28.81
CA ARG A 340 25.80 15.61 29.61
C ARG A 340 25.46 17.11 29.62
N ALA A 341 26.46 17.97 29.77
CA ALA A 341 26.28 19.42 29.73
C ALA A 341 25.81 19.90 28.35
N ARG A 342 26.43 19.39 27.27
CA ARG A 342 26.02 19.71 25.90
C ARG A 342 24.60 19.21 25.57
N ALA A 343 24.22 18.04 26.05
CA ALA A 343 22.86 17.52 25.88
C ALA A 343 21.80 18.47 26.49
N ARG A 344 22.04 18.99 27.71
CA ARG A 344 21.13 19.98 28.32
C ARG A 344 21.06 21.26 27.51
N ALA A 345 22.22 21.78 27.08
CA ALA A 345 22.30 22.99 26.28
C ALA A 345 21.58 22.84 24.93
N ALA A 346 21.74 21.69 24.26
CA ALA A 346 21.08 21.39 23.00
C ALA A 346 19.56 21.25 23.14
N ALA A 347 19.06 20.74 24.27
CA ALA A 347 17.62 20.60 24.52
C ALA A 347 16.94 21.91 24.93
N ALA A 348 17.69 22.90 25.46
CA ALA A 348 17.14 24.13 26.03
C ALA A 348 16.26 24.97 25.07
N PRO A 349 16.58 25.08 23.76
CA PRO A 349 15.73 25.83 22.82
C PRO A 349 14.39 25.16 22.50
N PHE A 350 14.28 23.84 22.70
CA PHE A 350 13.09 23.06 22.37
C PHE A 350 12.07 23.14 23.50
N THR A 351 11.43 24.29 23.65
CA THR A 351 10.31 24.49 24.59
C THR A 351 8.97 24.35 23.87
N VAL A 352 7.93 23.94 24.61
CA VAL A 352 6.57 23.85 24.05
C VAL A 352 6.12 25.21 23.56
N GLU A 353 6.43 26.26 24.32
CA GLU A 353 6.08 27.65 24.00
C GLU A 353 6.68 28.10 22.67
N ALA A 354 7.95 27.76 22.41
CA ALA A 354 8.63 28.12 21.19
C ALA A 354 8.12 27.30 20.00
N CYS A 355 8.18 25.97 20.08
CA CYS A 355 7.85 25.08 18.96
C CYS A 355 6.35 25.15 18.60
N ALA A 356 5.45 25.08 19.59
CA ALA A 356 4.01 25.18 19.33
C ALA A 356 3.61 26.61 18.91
N GLY A 357 4.32 27.63 19.40
CA GLY A 357 4.15 29.01 18.97
C GLY A 357 4.50 29.23 17.50
N GLU A 358 5.55 28.58 17.01
CA GLU A 358 5.94 28.65 15.59
C GLU A 358 4.90 27.97 14.68
N VAL A 359 4.40 26.78 15.07
CA VAL A 359 3.30 26.12 14.34
C VAL A 359 2.03 26.99 14.34
N LEU A 360 1.72 27.64 15.46
CA LEU A 360 0.60 28.56 15.55
C LEU A 360 0.77 29.77 14.62
N SER A 361 1.98 30.34 14.52
CA SER A 361 2.27 31.43 13.59
C SER A 361 2.07 31.03 12.12
N VAL A 362 2.40 29.78 11.77
CA VAL A 362 2.10 29.22 10.44
C VAL A 362 0.59 29.15 10.19
N LEU A 363 -0.20 28.73 11.20
CA LEU A 363 -1.66 28.72 11.11
C LEU A 363 -2.25 30.12 10.95
N GLU A 364 -1.75 31.11 11.71
CA GLU A 364 -2.21 32.50 11.64
C GLU A 364 -1.89 33.11 10.26
N THR A 365 -0.69 32.86 9.75
CA THR A 365 -0.27 33.28 8.41
C THR A 365 -1.14 32.63 7.33
N ALA A 366 -1.47 31.35 7.47
CA ALA A 366 -2.33 30.65 6.54
C ALA A 366 -3.77 31.18 6.57
N ALA A 367 -4.33 31.42 7.76
CA ALA A 367 -5.65 32.02 7.94
C ALA A 367 -5.73 33.41 7.31
N ALA A 368 -4.74 34.28 7.56
CA ALA A 368 -4.69 35.62 7.00
C ALA A 368 -4.54 35.64 5.47
N ALA A 369 -3.81 34.68 4.91
CA ALA A 369 -3.66 34.56 3.46
C ALA A 369 -4.92 34.02 2.76
N GLY A 370 -5.84 33.39 3.50
CA GLY A 370 -6.99 32.68 2.95
C GLY A 370 -6.61 31.42 2.17
N PRO A 371 -7.58 30.76 1.52
CA PRO A 371 -7.29 29.62 0.67
C PRO A 371 -6.32 30.01 -0.45
N PRO A 372 -5.41 29.12 -0.88
CA PRO A 372 -4.60 29.38 -2.06
C PRO A 372 -5.51 29.77 -3.23
N PRO A 373 -5.07 30.71 -4.11
CA PRO A 373 -5.86 31.12 -5.26
C PRO A 373 -6.30 29.87 -6.01
N GLU A 374 -7.58 29.82 -6.38
CA GLU A 374 -8.19 28.67 -7.03
C GLU A 374 -7.29 28.25 -8.19
N LEU A 375 -6.53 27.18 -7.99
CA LEU A 375 -5.79 26.54 -9.06
C LEU A 375 -6.88 26.06 -10.00
N ALA A 376 -7.08 26.81 -11.09
CA ALA A 376 -7.89 26.40 -12.24
C ALA A 376 -7.70 24.89 -12.37
N PRO A 377 -8.80 24.12 -12.24
CA PRO A 377 -8.80 22.70 -11.85
C PRO A 377 -7.64 22.06 -12.54
N ALA A 378 -6.56 21.77 -11.77
CA ALA A 378 -5.20 21.62 -12.29
C ALA A 378 -5.29 21.34 -13.76
N SER A 379 -5.14 22.39 -14.60
CA SER A 379 -5.06 22.16 -16.03
C SER A 379 -4.12 20.98 -16.09
N GLN A 380 -4.63 19.83 -16.55
CA GLN A 380 -3.82 18.65 -16.81
C GLN A 380 -2.59 19.27 -17.44
N SER A 381 -1.45 19.22 -16.72
CA SER A 381 -0.36 20.15 -16.96
C SER A 381 -0.28 20.36 -18.47
N ALA A 382 -0.38 21.59 -18.96
CA ALA A 382 -0.46 21.82 -20.39
C ALA A 382 0.76 21.25 -21.15
N ASP A 383 1.75 20.72 -20.42
CA ASP A 383 2.90 19.95 -20.87
C ASP A 383 2.89 18.43 -20.56
N ARG A 384 1.81 17.84 -20.00
CA ARG A 384 1.67 16.36 -20.03
C ARG A 384 1.17 16.01 -21.42
N PRO A 385 1.85 15.11 -22.14
CA PRO A 385 1.40 14.74 -23.46
C PRO A 385 -0.07 14.29 -23.40
N THR A 386 -0.95 15.01 -24.09
CA THR A 386 -2.35 14.61 -24.29
C THR A 386 -2.44 13.28 -25.08
N VAL A 387 -1.32 12.88 -25.68
CA VAL A 387 -1.14 11.72 -26.56
C VAL A 387 0.02 10.89 -26.03
N VAL A 388 -0.23 9.65 -25.63
CA VAL A 388 0.79 8.69 -25.20
C VAL A 388 1.13 7.78 -26.37
N GLU A 389 2.03 8.24 -27.24
CA GLU A 389 2.41 7.46 -28.42
C GLU A 389 3.04 6.10 -28.09
N GLY A 390 2.86 5.14 -28.99
CA GLY A 390 3.36 3.77 -28.83
C GLY A 390 2.59 2.97 -27.79
N LEU A 391 1.33 3.34 -27.51
CA LEU A 391 0.46 2.58 -26.63
C LEU A 391 0.13 1.21 -27.21
N ARG A 392 0.28 0.17 -26.39
CA ARG A 392 0.07 -1.24 -26.74
C ARG A 392 -0.98 -1.85 -25.81
N PHE A 393 -2.00 -2.48 -26.37
CA PHE A 393 -3.00 -3.23 -25.61
C PHE A 393 -2.79 -4.73 -25.76
N ILE A 394 -2.72 -5.45 -24.64
CA ILE A 394 -2.61 -6.92 -24.61
C ILE A 394 -3.82 -7.48 -23.87
N ALA A 395 -4.61 -8.34 -24.49
CA ALA A 395 -5.80 -8.93 -23.86
C ALA A 395 -5.49 -10.31 -23.26
N ILE A 396 -5.93 -10.55 -22.03
CA ILE A 396 -5.79 -11.86 -21.36
C ILE A 396 -6.79 -12.85 -21.98
N HIS A 397 -6.32 -14.03 -22.37
CA HIS A 397 -7.08 -15.03 -23.09
C HIS A 397 -7.19 -16.33 -22.29
N LEU A 398 -8.44 -16.77 -22.09
CA LEU A 398 -8.80 -18.00 -21.41
C LEU A 398 -8.88 -19.16 -22.41
N PRO A 399 -8.12 -20.26 -22.22
CA PRO A 399 -8.12 -21.38 -23.15
C PRO A 399 -9.29 -22.36 -22.98
N GLN A 400 -10.15 -22.20 -21.96
CA GLN A 400 -11.19 -23.17 -21.54
C GLN A 400 -12.45 -23.24 -22.45
N PHE A 401 -12.28 -23.01 -23.75
CA PHE A 401 -13.32 -23.15 -24.77
C PHE A 401 -13.09 -24.38 -25.65
N HIS A 402 -12.61 -25.46 -25.04
CA HIS A 402 -12.55 -26.79 -25.65
C HIS A 402 -12.62 -27.86 -24.55
N PRO A 403 -13.19 -29.04 -24.83
CA PRO A 403 -13.26 -30.11 -23.84
C PRO A 403 -11.88 -30.77 -23.64
N ILE A 404 -11.60 -31.15 -22.39
CA ILE A 404 -10.47 -31.98 -22.00
C ILE A 404 -10.98 -33.13 -21.12
N ALA A 405 -10.24 -34.23 -21.07
CA ALA A 405 -10.67 -35.44 -20.36
C ALA A 405 -10.93 -35.19 -18.86
N GLU A 406 -10.12 -34.34 -18.25
CA GLU A 406 -10.21 -33.97 -16.84
C GLU A 406 -11.49 -33.21 -16.53
N ASN A 407 -11.79 -32.16 -17.30
CA ASN A 407 -13.04 -31.40 -17.16
C ASN A 407 -14.27 -32.26 -17.45
N ASP A 408 -14.19 -33.13 -18.45
CA ASP A 408 -15.27 -34.08 -18.75
C ASP A 408 -15.56 -35.00 -17.56
N ALA A 409 -14.52 -35.47 -16.87
CA ALA A 409 -14.65 -36.28 -15.68
C ALA A 409 -15.19 -35.50 -14.46
N TRP A 410 -14.83 -34.23 -14.32
CA TRP A 410 -15.20 -33.42 -13.15
C TRP A 410 -16.58 -32.75 -13.28
N TRP A 411 -16.94 -32.30 -14.47
CA TRP A 411 -18.08 -31.42 -14.73
C TRP A 411 -19.08 -32.00 -15.73
N GLY A 412 -18.77 -33.14 -16.34
CA GLY A 412 -19.62 -33.84 -17.31
C GLY A 412 -19.08 -33.74 -18.74
N ARG A 413 -19.43 -34.74 -19.55
CA ARG A 413 -18.92 -34.89 -20.92
C ARG A 413 -19.17 -33.65 -21.79
N GLY A 414 -18.13 -33.18 -22.47
CA GLY A 414 -18.17 -32.02 -23.35
C GLY A 414 -18.13 -30.68 -22.62
N PHE A 415 -17.68 -30.65 -21.35
CA PHE A 415 -17.67 -29.43 -20.57
C PHE A 415 -16.72 -28.40 -21.18
N THR A 416 -17.25 -27.19 -21.38
CA THR A 416 -16.48 -25.99 -21.71
C THR A 416 -17.07 -24.83 -20.93
N GLU A 417 -16.43 -23.67 -21.00
CA GLU A 417 -16.98 -22.50 -20.34
C GLU A 417 -18.37 -22.09 -20.88
N TRP A 418 -18.69 -22.45 -22.13
CA TRP A 418 -20.04 -22.27 -22.70
C TRP A 418 -21.13 -22.99 -21.92
N THR A 419 -20.81 -24.11 -21.26
CA THR A 419 -21.75 -24.84 -20.40
C THR A 419 -22.27 -23.96 -19.26
N ASN A 420 -21.37 -23.23 -18.58
CA ASN A 420 -21.75 -22.29 -17.52
C ASN A 420 -22.52 -21.09 -18.06
N VAL A 421 -22.02 -20.50 -19.15
CA VAL A 421 -22.61 -19.30 -19.79
C VAL A 421 -24.05 -19.54 -20.21
N THR A 422 -24.33 -20.66 -20.88
CA THR A 422 -25.67 -20.98 -21.41
C THR A 422 -26.66 -21.43 -20.32
N ALA A 423 -26.16 -22.04 -19.24
CA ALA A 423 -26.97 -22.45 -18.10
C ALA A 423 -27.38 -21.27 -17.20
N ALA A 424 -26.64 -20.16 -17.23
CA ALA A 424 -26.88 -18.99 -16.39
C ALA A 424 -28.28 -18.40 -16.58
N ARG A 425 -28.85 -17.86 -15.49
CA ARG A 425 -30.19 -17.24 -15.46
C ARG A 425 -30.16 -15.90 -14.72
N PRO A 426 -31.01 -14.93 -15.09
CA PRO A 426 -31.17 -13.70 -14.32
C PRO A 426 -31.59 -13.99 -12.87
N PHE A 427 -30.98 -13.30 -11.90
CA PHE A 427 -31.39 -13.37 -10.49
C PHE A 427 -32.35 -12.24 -10.09
N PHE A 428 -32.43 -11.18 -10.90
CA PHE A 428 -33.27 -10.01 -10.64
C PHE A 428 -33.55 -9.25 -11.95
N PRO A 429 -34.60 -8.39 -12.00
CA PRO A 429 -34.91 -7.60 -13.18
C PRO A 429 -33.71 -6.75 -13.64
N GLY A 430 -33.35 -6.86 -14.92
CA GLY A 430 -32.20 -6.14 -15.49
C GLY A 430 -30.84 -6.79 -15.25
N HIS A 431 -30.76 -7.96 -14.62
CA HIS A 431 -29.55 -8.79 -14.58
C HIS A 431 -29.29 -9.42 -15.95
N TYR A 432 -28.12 -9.15 -16.56
CA TYR A 432 -27.79 -9.66 -17.89
C TYR A 432 -27.20 -11.07 -17.81
N GLN A 433 -28.07 -12.07 -17.81
CA GLN A 433 -27.72 -13.48 -17.99
C GLN A 433 -28.82 -14.19 -18.79
N PRO A 434 -28.52 -15.23 -19.59
CA PRO A 434 -27.17 -15.61 -20.01
C PRO A 434 -26.54 -14.54 -20.91
N ARG A 435 -25.20 -14.41 -20.88
CA ARG A 435 -24.43 -13.52 -21.76
C ARG A 435 -24.03 -14.28 -23.02
N LEU A 436 -24.80 -14.11 -24.10
CA LEU A 436 -24.58 -14.86 -25.34
C LEU A 436 -23.63 -14.13 -26.30
N PRO A 437 -22.75 -14.86 -27.00
CA PRO A 437 -21.88 -14.29 -28.03
C PRO A 437 -22.69 -13.75 -29.22
N ALA A 438 -22.13 -12.76 -29.91
CA ALA A 438 -22.63 -12.25 -31.18
C ALA A 438 -21.76 -12.78 -32.33
N ASP A 439 -20.81 -11.98 -32.81
CA ASP A 439 -20.13 -12.17 -34.10
C ASP A 439 -19.31 -13.46 -34.20
N LEU A 440 -18.61 -13.85 -33.12
CA LEU A 440 -17.77 -15.05 -33.08
C LEU A 440 -18.54 -16.32 -32.74
N GLY A 441 -19.79 -16.19 -32.28
CA GLY A 441 -20.63 -17.32 -31.86
C GLY A 441 -20.03 -18.19 -30.75
N PHE A 442 -20.58 -19.39 -30.60
CA PHE A 442 -20.06 -20.42 -29.70
C PHE A 442 -18.96 -21.21 -30.42
N TYR A 443 -17.69 -20.85 -30.16
CA TYR A 443 -16.55 -21.49 -30.80
C TYR A 443 -15.95 -22.62 -29.97
N ASP A 444 -15.17 -23.47 -30.63
CA ASP A 444 -14.33 -24.50 -30.02
C ASP A 444 -12.87 -24.23 -30.39
N LEU A 445 -12.00 -24.02 -29.41
CA LEU A 445 -10.59 -23.68 -29.63
C LEU A 445 -9.74 -24.85 -30.13
N ARG A 446 -10.32 -26.03 -30.37
CA ARG A 446 -9.68 -27.07 -31.20
C ARG A 446 -9.68 -26.69 -32.67
N ASN A 447 -10.65 -25.87 -33.10
CA ASN A 447 -10.72 -25.34 -34.46
C ASN A 447 -9.78 -24.13 -34.59
N PRO A 448 -8.72 -24.21 -35.41
CA PRO A 448 -7.79 -23.10 -35.59
C PRO A 448 -8.47 -21.82 -36.13
N GLU A 449 -9.54 -21.96 -36.93
CA GLU A 449 -10.27 -20.80 -37.47
C GLU A 449 -10.87 -19.91 -36.38
N ALA A 450 -11.22 -20.49 -35.22
CA ALA A 450 -11.74 -19.72 -34.09
C ALA A 450 -10.69 -18.74 -33.56
N LEU A 451 -9.46 -19.23 -33.34
CA LEU A 451 -8.38 -18.38 -32.85
C LEU A 451 -7.93 -17.37 -33.92
N GLU A 452 -7.97 -17.74 -35.20
CA GLU A 452 -7.72 -16.82 -36.31
C GLU A 452 -8.75 -15.68 -36.37
N ALA A 453 -10.04 -16.00 -36.22
CA ALA A 453 -11.11 -15.00 -36.18
C ALA A 453 -10.97 -14.08 -34.96
N GLN A 454 -10.61 -14.63 -33.80
CA GLN A 454 -10.33 -13.84 -32.59
C GLN A 454 -9.17 -12.86 -32.81
N ALA A 455 -8.06 -13.34 -33.37
CA ALA A 455 -6.89 -12.51 -33.66
C ALA A 455 -7.19 -11.43 -34.71
N ALA A 456 -7.97 -11.76 -35.75
CA ALA A 456 -8.39 -10.79 -36.76
C ALA A 456 -9.23 -9.66 -36.15
N LEU A 457 -10.21 -10.02 -35.30
CA LEU A 457 -11.06 -9.05 -34.60
C LEU A 457 -10.24 -8.19 -33.61
N ALA A 458 -9.35 -8.80 -32.83
CA ALA A 458 -8.49 -8.09 -31.90
C ALA A 458 -7.62 -7.05 -32.63
N ARG A 459 -6.99 -7.45 -33.74
CA ARG A 459 -6.19 -6.56 -34.59
C ARG A 459 -7.00 -5.39 -35.13
N GLN A 460 -8.21 -5.65 -35.64
CA GLN A 460 -9.10 -4.61 -36.17
C GLN A 460 -9.37 -3.49 -35.15
N HIS A 461 -9.35 -3.83 -33.86
CA HIS A 461 -9.64 -2.90 -32.78
C HIS A 461 -8.42 -2.33 -32.06
N GLY A 462 -7.21 -2.61 -32.55
CA GLY A 462 -5.96 -2.07 -32.02
C GLY A 462 -5.39 -2.82 -30.82
N ILE A 463 -5.84 -4.06 -30.58
CA ILE A 463 -5.23 -4.97 -29.61
C ILE A 463 -4.03 -5.63 -30.30
N GLU A 464 -2.86 -5.53 -29.67
CA GLU A 464 -1.60 -6.00 -30.25
C GLU A 464 -1.45 -7.51 -30.16
N GLY A 465 -1.92 -8.12 -29.08
CA GLY A 465 -1.66 -9.54 -28.84
C GLY A 465 -2.47 -10.12 -27.68
N PHE A 466 -2.32 -11.44 -27.51
CA PHE A 466 -2.97 -12.20 -26.44
C PHE A 466 -2.00 -12.68 -25.37
N CYS A 467 -2.41 -12.57 -24.11
CA CYS A 467 -1.74 -13.21 -22.98
C CYS A 467 -2.53 -14.46 -22.59
N PHE A 468 -2.08 -15.64 -23.02
CA PHE A 468 -2.79 -16.89 -22.72
C PHE A 468 -2.51 -17.35 -21.30
N TYR A 469 -3.56 -17.79 -20.60
CA TYR A 469 -3.35 -18.60 -19.42
C TYR A 469 -2.68 -19.92 -19.81
N HIS A 470 -1.56 -20.20 -19.15
CA HIS A 470 -0.77 -21.40 -19.28
C HIS A 470 -0.84 -22.19 -17.99
N TYR A 471 -1.34 -23.42 -18.07
CA TYR A 471 -1.50 -24.29 -16.89
C TYR A 471 -0.44 -25.38 -16.89
N TRP A 472 0.35 -25.41 -15.83
CA TRP A 472 1.45 -26.36 -15.63
C TRP A 472 1.48 -26.84 -14.18
N PHE A 473 1.18 -28.13 -13.99
CA PHE A 473 1.02 -28.80 -12.69
C PHE A 473 2.04 -29.94 -12.56
N GLY A 474 3.27 -29.66 -12.14
CA GLY A 474 4.25 -30.71 -11.86
C GLY A 474 4.57 -31.59 -13.08
N GLY A 475 4.64 -31.01 -14.27
CA GLY A 475 4.96 -31.70 -15.52
C GLY A 475 3.72 -32.07 -16.35
N ARG A 476 2.52 -31.90 -15.78
CA ARG A 476 1.26 -32.06 -16.49
C ARG A 476 0.73 -30.70 -16.94
N ARG A 477 0.48 -30.55 -18.23
CA ARG A 477 -0.22 -29.39 -18.78
C ARG A 477 -1.69 -29.70 -19.01
N LEU A 478 -2.54 -28.69 -18.80
CA LEU A 478 -3.98 -28.76 -19.07
C LEU A 478 -4.40 -27.56 -19.92
N LEU A 479 -5.45 -27.72 -20.71
CA LEU A 479 -5.98 -26.67 -21.61
C LEU A 479 -4.93 -26.13 -22.59
N GLU A 480 -3.91 -26.92 -22.88
CA GLU A 480 -2.68 -26.53 -23.59
C GLU A 480 -2.86 -26.44 -25.10
N ARG A 481 -3.90 -27.10 -25.62
CA ARG A 481 -4.12 -27.32 -27.04
C ARG A 481 -4.12 -26.05 -27.90
N PRO A 482 -4.74 -24.91 -27.51
CA PRO A 482 -4.72 -23.71 -28.32
C PRO A 482 -3.30 -23.13 -28.49
N VAL A 483 -2.50 -23.13 -27.42
CA VAL A 483 -1.11 -22.66 -27.46
C VAL A 483 -0.23 -23.61 -28.26
N ASP A 484 -0.41 -24.92 -28.11
CA ASP A 484 0.32 -25.91 -28.91
C ASP A 484 0.02 -25.81 -30.40
N GLN A 485 -1.26 -25.64 -30.76
CA GLN A 485 -1.66 -25.45 -32.15
C GLN A 485 -1.07 -24.15 -32.71
N LEU A 486 -1.08 -23.06 -31.93
CA LEU A 486 -0.46 -21.79 -32.28
C LEU A 486 1.04 -21.94 -32.56
N LEU A 487 1.77 -22.65 -31.69
CA LEU A 487 3.21 -22.90 -31.83
C LEU A 487 3.52 -23.81 -33.02
N ALA A 488 2.74 -24.89 -33.19
CA ALA A 488 2.98 -25.87 -34.25
C ALA A 488 2.65 -25.35 -35.65
N SER A 489 1.57 -24.57 -35.78
CA SER A 489 1.10 -24.08 -37.08
C SER A 489 1.73 -22.75 -37.50
N GLY A 490 2.27 -21.98 -36.56
CA GLY A 490 2.66 -20.60 -36.82
C GLY A 490 1.46 -19.67 -37.07
N ARG A 491 0.23 -20.12 -36.82
CA ARG A 491 -1.02 -19.39 -37.09
C ARG A 491 -1.94 -19.29 -35.86
N PRO A 492 -2.69 -18.19 -35.70
CA PRO A 492 -2.59 -16.95 -36.47
C PRO A 492 -1.22 -16.27 -36.31
N ASP A 493 -0.81 -15.51 -37.32
CA ASP A 493 0.31 -14.58 -37.18
C ASP A 493 -0.16 -13.40 -36.33
N PHE A 494 -0.18 -13.59 -35.00
CA PHE A 494 -0.63 -12.61 -34.03
C PHE A 494 0.22 -12.72 -32.76
N PRO A 495 0.70 -11.59 -32.22
CA PRO A 495 1.57 -11.62 -31.04
C PRO A 495 0.93 -12.29 -29.82
N PHE A 496 1.74 -13.01 -29.04
CA PHE A 496 1.27 -13.64 -27.82
C PHE A 496 2.32 -13.70 -26.69
N CYS A 497 1.87 -13.79 -25.44
CA CYS A 497 2.69 -14.20 -24.30
C CYS A 497 1.91 -15.11 -23.36
N LEU A 498 2.57 -15.62 -22.31
CA LEU A 498 1.98 -16.56 -21.36
C LEU A 498 1.89 -16.00 -19.94
N CYS A 499 0.80 -16.35 -19.26
CA CYS A 499 0.59 -16.18 -17.83
C CYS A 499 0.45 -17.55 -17.17
N TRP A 500 1.41 -17.94 -16.34
CA TRP A 500 1.34 -19.18 -15.58
C TRP A 500 0.30 -19.05 -14.46
N ALA A 501 -0.85 -19.68 -14.67
CA ALA A 501 -1.93 -19.78 -13.69
C ALA A 501 -1.62 -20.92 -12.70
N ASN A 502 -0.63 -20.68 -11.84
CA ASN A 502 -0.04 -21.66 -10.92
C ASN A 502 -0.87 -21.88 -9.63
N GLU A 503 -2.19 -21.85 -9.74
CA GLU A 503 -3.09 -22.07 -8.61
C GLU A 503 -3.66 -23.49 -8.60
N THR A 504 -3.75 -24.09 -7.41
CA THR A 504 -4.42 -25.38 -7.22
C THR A 504 -5.90 -25.27 -7.62
N TRP A 505 -6.36 -26.17 -8.47
CA TRP A 505 -7.77 -26.25 -8.85
C TRP A 505 -8.55 -27.03 -7.79
N SER A 506 -9.59 -26.42 -7.24
CA SER A 506 -10.54 -27.05 -6.32
C SER A 506 -11.98 -26.92 -6.83
N ARG A 507 -12.89 -27.81 -6.41
CA ARG A 507 -14.31 -27.72 -6.79
C ARG A 507 -14.98 -26.42 -6.33
N ARG A 508 -14.44 -25.78 -5.30
CA ARG A 508 -14.82 -24.43 -4.87
C ARG A 508 -13.81 -23.43 -5.42
N TRP A 509 -14.29 -22.44 -6.16
CA TRP A 509 -13.51 -21.49 -6.97
C TRP A 509 -12.71 -20.43 -6.17
N LEU A 510 -12.29 -20.73 -4.94
CA LEU A 510 -11.51 -19.83 -4.07
C LEU A 510 -10.33 -20.53 -3.34
N GLY A 511 -9.91 -21.71 -3.79
CA GLY A 511 -8.72 -22.39 -3.25
C GLY A 511 -8.87 -22.97 -1.83
N GLU A 512 -10.11 -23.28 -1.39
CA GLU A 512 -10.34 -23.97 -0.12
C GLU A 512 -10.07 -25.48 -0.24
N GLU A 513 -9.17 -25.99 0.60
CA GLU A 513 -8.44 -27.26 0.50
C GLU A 513 -9.25 -28.57 0.60
N ARG A 514 -10.58 -28.53 0.71
CA ARG A 514 -11.35 -29.75 1.05
C ARG A 514 -11.69 -30.65 -0.15
N ASP A 515 -11.67 -30.15 -1.39
CA ASP A 515 -11.98 -30.92 -2.61
C ASP A 515 -11.08 -30.50 -3.80
N ILE A 516 -9.81 -30.92 -3.78
CA ILE A 516 -8.82 -30.61 -4.82
C ILE A 516 -9.09 -31.45 -6.09
N LEU A 517 -9.19 -30.79 -7.25
CA LEU A 517 -9.30 -31.41 -8.57
C LEU A 517 -7.92 -31.61 -9.23
N MET A 518 -7.06 -30.59 -9.15
CA MET A 518 -5.68 -30.64 -9.65
C MET A 518 -4.78 -29.82 -8.72
N ALA A 519 -3.87 -30.50 -8.01
CA ALA A 519 -2.93 -29.85 -7.10
C ALA A 519 -1.79 -29.19 -7.87
N GLN A 520 -1.41 -27.97 -7.47
CA GLN A 520 -0.14 -27.38 -7.88
C GLN A 520 0.98 -27.94 -7.00
N VAL A 521 1.90 -28.68 -7.62
CA VAL A 521 3.07 -29.27 -6.96
C VAL A 521 4.34 -28.75 -7.63
N TYR A 522 5.35 -28.44 -6.83
CA TYR A 522 6.63 -27.90 -7.29
C TYR A 522 7.76 -28.87 -6.94
N SER A 523 8.69 -29.07 -7.87
CA SER A 523 9.92 -29.83 -7.63
C SER A 523 11.07 -29.23 -8.43
N ALA A 524 12.32 -29.45 -8.01
CA ALA A 524 13.48 -28.92 -8.72
C ALA A 524 13.58 -29.44 -10.16
N ASP A 525 13.22 -30.71 -10.37
CA ASP A 525 13.21 -31.33 -11.69
C ASP A 525 12.11 -30.76 -12.58
N ASP A 526 10.90 -30.53 -12.03
CA ASP A 526 9.81 -29.94 -12.79
C ASP A 526 10.09 -28.48 -13.14
N ASP A 527 10.63 -27.69 -12.21
CA ASP A 527 11.04 -26.31 -12.47
C ASP A 527 12.00 -26.23 -13.66
N ARG A 528 12.95 -27.18 -13.74
CA ARG A 528 13.89 -27.29 -14.86
C ARG A 528 13.18 -27.63 -16.16
N ILE A 529 12.30 -28.64 -16.16
CA ILE A 529 11.55 -29.05 -17.37
C ILE A 529 10.66 -27.91 -17.87
N HIS A 530 9.97 -27.22 -16.96
CA HIS A 530 9.12 -26.09 -17.28
C HIS A 530 9.93 -24.91 -17.84
N ALA A 531 11.06 -24.57 -17.21
CA ALA A 531 11.94 -23.51 -17.69
C ALA A 531 12.55 -23.83 -19.08
N GLU A 532 12.93 -25.08 -19.33
CA GLU A 532 13.39 -25.55 -20.64
C GLU A 532 12.30 -25.45 -21.70
N TRP A 533 11.06 -25.83 -21.37
CA TRP A 533 9.92 -25.70 -22.28
C TRP A 533 9.64 -24.22 -22.60
N LEU A 534 9.58 -23.36 -21.58
CA LEU A 534 9.36 -21.92 -21.74
C LEU A 534 10.44 -21.25 -22.58
N THR A 535 11.71 -21.63 -22.39
CA THR A 535 12.82 -21.08 -23.17
C THR A 535 12.62 -21.32 -24.67
N ARG A 536 12.10 -22.49 -25.07
CA ARG A 536 11.77 -22.78 -26.49
C ARG A 536 10.58 -21.95 -26.97
N VAL A 537 9.55 -21.79 -26.15
CA VAL A 537 8.39 -20.96 -26.49
C VAL A 537 8.80 -19.49 -26.72
N PHE A 538 9.73 -18.98 -25.90
CA PHE A 538 10.26 -17.62 -26.06
C PHE A 538 11.06 -17.41 -27.35
N GLU A 539 11.36 -18.45 -28.12
CA GLU A 539 12.01 -18.35 -29.43
C GLU A 539 11.05 -17.99 -30.56
N ASP A 540 9.74 -18.17 -30.35
CA ASP A 540 8.74 -17.82 -31.36
C ASP A 540 8.84 -16.31 -31.68
N PRO A 541 8.95 -15.93 -32.97
CA PRO A 541 9.10 -14.54 -33.37
C PRO A 541 7.89 -13.67 -33.01
N ARG A 542 6.71 -14.29 -32.83
CA ARG A 542 5.47 -13.62 -32.43
C ARG A 542 5.38 -13.46 -30.91
N TYR A 543 6.31 -14.02 -30.13
CA TYR A 543 6.28 -13.90 -28.68
C TYR A 543 6.49 -12.44 -28.25
N ILE A 544 5.56 -11.90 -27.46
CA ILE A 544 5.53 -10.49 -27.06
C ILE A 544 6.77 -10.15 -26.22
N ARG A 545 7.40 -9.04 -26.59
CA ARG A 545 8.57 -8.49 -25.90
C ARG A 545 8.29 -7.06 -25.41
N ILE A 546 8.86 -6.73 -24.26
CA ILE A 546 8.91 -5.37 -23.71
C ILE A 546 10.36 -5.06 -23.40
N GLY A 547 10.90 -3.95 -23.94
CA GLY A 547 12.33 -3.67 -23.86
C GLY A 547 13.22 -4.78 -24.45
N GLY A 548 12.74 -5.48 -25.48
CA GLY A 548 13.43 -6.62 -26.10
C GLY A 548 13.37 -7.94 -25.30
N ARG A 549 12.83 -7.93 -24.07
CA ARG A 549 12.73 -9.10 -23.19
C ARG A 549 11.40 -9.82 -23.37
N PRO A 550 11.36 -11.17 -23.50
CA PRO A 550 10.11 -11.93 -23.59
C PRO A 550 9.31 -11.81 -22.30
N VAL A 551 8.03 -11.50 -22.37
CA VAL A 551 7.18 -11.29 -21.19
C VAL A 551 6.65 -12.62 -20.66
N PHE A 552 6.81 -12.89 -19.37
CA PHE A 552 6.20 -14.05 -18.73
C PHE A 552 5.59 -13.64 -17.39
N ILE A 553 4.30 -13.96 -17.20
CA ILE A 553 3.55 -13.59 -16.00
C ILE A 553 3.39 -14.81 -15.10
N ILE A 554 3.51 -14.63 -13.79
CA ILE A 554 3.26 -15.64 -12.77
C ILE A 554 2.06 -15.17 -11.94
N TYR A 555 0.99 -15.97 -11.91
CA TYR A 555 -0.28 -15.54 -11.32
C TYR A 555 -0.27 -15.51 -9.78
N ARG A 556 0.43 -16.46 -9.15
CA ARG A 556 0.60 -16.57 -7.70
C ARG A 556 2.08 -16.74 -7.35
N PRO A 557 2.91 -15.70 -7.48
CA PRO A 557 4.35 -15.82 -7.30
C PRO A 557 4.74 -16.24 -5.87
N ALA A 558 3.95 -15.85 -4.87
CA ALA A 558 4.20 -16.18 -3.46
C ALA A 558 3.95 -17.67 -3.11
N ASP A 559 3.19 -18.40 -3.95
CA ASP A 559 2.85 -19.80 -3.68
C ASP A 559 3.97 -20.76 -4.10
N HIS A 560 4.94 -20.29 -4.91
CA HIS A 560 6.06 -21.10 -5.33
C HIS A 560 7.14 -21.14 -4.24
N PRO A 561 7.51 -22.32 -3.69
CA PRO A 561 8.33 -22.43 -2.48
C PRO A 561 9.77 -21.91 -2.67
N ASP A 562 10.31 -21.99 -3.88
CA ASP A 562 11.61 -21.39 -4.25
C ASP A 562 11.52 -20.76 -5.65
N LEU A 563 10.77 -19.66 -5.77
CA LEU A 563 10.61 -18.98 -7.05
C LEU A 563 11.95 -18.49 -7.60
N GLY A 564 12.88 -18.11 -6.73
CA GLY A 564 14.22 -17.66 -7.12
C GLY A 564 15.00 -18.70 -7.91
N ARG A 565 14.87 -20.01 -7.57
CA ARG A 565 15.44 -21.10 -8.36
C ARG A 565 14.85 -21.15 -9.77
N PHE A 566 13.54 -21.10 -9.89
CA PHE A 566 12.86 -21.12 -11.18
C PHE A 566 13.28 -19.91 -12.05
N VAL A 567 13.38 -18.72 -11.47
CA VAL A 567 13.88 -17.52 -12.16
C VAL A 567 15.33 -17.70 -12.64
N ARG A 568 16.21 -18.26 -11.82
CA ARG A 568 17.60 -18.56 -12.24
C ARG A 568 17.65 -19.53 -13.41
N LEU A 569 16.79 -20.56 -13.43
CA LEU A 569 16.71 -21.52 -14.52
C LEU A 569 16.28 -20.86 -15.84
N LEU A 570 15.29 -19.97 -15.81
CA LEU A 570 14.88 -19.20 -16.99
C LEU A 570 15.97 -18.27 -17.51
N ARG A 571 16.68 -17.57 -16.61
CA ARG A 571 17.81 -16.70 -17.00
C ARG A 571 18.95 -17.50 -17.61
N TYR A 572 19.31 -18.62 -16.99
CA TYR A 572 20.33 -19.54 -17.51
C TYR A 572 19.96 -20.10 -18.90
N GLY A 573 18.70 -20.49 -19.10
CA GLY A 573 18.19 -20.91 -20.41
C GLY A 573 18.36 -19.83 -21.48
N ALA A 574 17.98 -18.58 -21.17
CA ALA A 574 18.14 -17.44 -22.07
C ALA A 574 19.62 -17.13 -22.38
N GLU A 575 20.50 -17.16 -21.38
CA GLU A 575 21.95 -16.96 -21.56
C GLU A 575 22.57 -17.99 -22.50
N ARG A 576 22.24 -19.28 -22.31
CA ARG A 576 22.74 -20.35 -23.17
C ARG A 576 22.27 -20.21 -24.62
N ALA A 577 21.09 -19.63 -24.82
CA ALA A 577 20.56 -19.33 -26.14
C ALA A 577 21.12 -18.03 -26.75
N GLY A 578 21.94 -17.26 -26.01
CA GLY A 578 22.44 -15.96 -26.44
C GLY A 578 21.35 -14.89 -26.56
N ARG A 579 20.31 -14.95 -25.71
CA ARG A 579 19.10 -14.11 -25.80
C ARG A 579 18.89 -13.26 -24.53
N PRO A 580 18.13 -12.15 -24.63
CA PRO A 580 17.74 -11.37 -23.45
C PRO A 580 16.95 -12.22 -22.45
N TRP A 581 17.18 -12.00 -21.16
CA TRP A 581 16.41 -12.65 -20.09
C TRP A 581 14.92 -12.27 -20.15
N PRO A 582 14.00 -13.19 -19.83
CA PRO A 582 12.58 -12.88 -19.78
C PRO A 582 12.27 -11.78 -18.76
N LEU A 583 11.31 -10.92 -19.08
CA LEU A 583 10.71 -9.97 -18.15
C LEU A 583 9.63 -10.71 -17.34
N LEU A 584 9.91 -10.93 -16.07
CA LEU A 584 9.03 -11.66 -15.16
C LEU A 584 8.09 -10.71 -14.43
N LEU A 585 6.79 -10.94 -14.58
CA LEU A 585 5.76 -10.14 -13.92
C LEU A 585 4.99 -10.99 -12.91
N GLY A 586 4.87 -10.53 -11.67
CA GLY A 586 3.98 -11.14 -10.66
C GLY A 586 2.59 -10.52 -10.70
N SER A 587 1.52 -11.34 -10.67
CA SER A 587 0.16 -10.80 -10.59
C SER A 587 -0.19 -10.35 -9.16
N THR A 588 -0.89 -9.21 -9.04
CA THR A 588 -1.41 -8.69 -7.77
C THR A 588 -2.77 -9.28 -7.36
N SER A 589 -3.24 -10.35 -7.99
CA SER A 589 -4.56 -10.94 -7.69
C SER A 589 -4.74 -11.36 -6.23
N HIS A 590 -3.65 -11.77 -5.56
CA HIS A 590 -3.69 -12.37 -4.21
C HIS A 590 -2.67 -11.78 -3.21
N SER A 591 -1.78 -10.89 -3.65
CA SER A 591 -0.78 -10.23 -2.80
C SER A 591 -0.32 -8.92 -3.43
N GLU A 592 -0.33 -7.82 -2.67
CA GLU A 592 0.29 -6.53 -3.04
C GLU A 592 1.70 -6.43 -2.44
N ALA A 593 2.57 -7.41 -2.75
CA ALA A 593 3.95 -7.45 -2.28
C ALA A 593 4.92 -6.80 -3.27
N ASP A 594 6.04 -6.29 -2.73
CA ASP A 594 7.15 -5.74 -3.52
C ASP A 594 7.69 -6.78 -4.52
N PRO A 595 7.80 -6.45 -5.84
CA PRO A 595 8.34 -7.38 -6.84
C PRO A 595 9.73 -7.94 -6.48
N ALA A 596 10.58 -7.16 -5.81
CA ALA A 596 11.89 -7.63 -5.35
C ALA A 596 11.77 -8.74 -4.30
N ARG A 597 10.80 -8.65 -3.39
CA ARG A 597 10.52 -9.71 -2.40
C ARG A 597 9.93 -10.96 -3.03
N LEU A 598 9.16 -10.79 -4.10
CA LEU A 598 8.61 -11.89 -4.89
C LEU A 598 9.63 -12.52 -5.84
N GLY A 599 10.80 -11.89 -6.04
CA GLY A 599 11.83 -12.39 -6.97
C GLY A 599 11.47 -12.20 -8.45
N VAL A 600 10.59 -11.26 -8.78
CA VAL A 600 10.17 -10.92 -10.16
C VAL A 600 10.64 -9.51 -10.55
N ASP A 601 10.63 -9.17 -11.84
CA ASP A 601 11.10 -7.87 -12.34
C ASP A 601 10.06 -6.75 -12.17
N GLY A 602 8.77 -7.11 -12.09
CA GLY A 602 7.68 -6.16 -12.03
C GLY A 602 6.35 -6.81 -11.70
N LEU A 603 5.26 -6.04 -11.74
CA LEU A 603 3.93 -6.54 -11.38
C LEU A 603 2.92 -6.35 -12.51
N LEU A 604 2.04 -7.32 -12.68
CA LEU A 604 0.78 -7.13 -13.40
C LEU A 604 -0.28 -6.68 -12.38
N LEU A 605 -0.72 -5.42 -12.47
CA LEU A 605 -1.72 -4.85 -11.55
C LEU A 605 -3.11 -5.38 -11.89
N PHE A 606 -3.35 -6.66 -11.58
CA PHE A 606 -4.51 -7.43 -11.99
C PHE A 606 -5.81 -6.88 -11.40
N ARG A 607 -6.88 -6.98 -12.19
CA ARG A 607 -8.24 -6.57 -11.83
C ARG A 607 -9.20 -7.69 -12.25
N PRO A 608 -10.25 -8.00 -11.48
CA PRO A 608 -10.80 -7.23 -10.36
C PRO A 608 -9.99 -7.34 -9.05
N SER A 609 -10.12 -6.34 -8.19
CA SER A 609 -9.64 -6.38 -6.81
C SER A 609 -10.83 -6.46 -5.87
N LEU A 610 -11.52 -7.61 -5.89
CA LEU A 610 -12.81 -7.78 -5.23
C LEU A 610 -12.76 -7.42 -3.74
N GLY A 611 -11.66 -7.70 -3.04
CA GLY A 611 -11.47 -7.35 -1.63
C GLY A 611 -11.61 -5.85 -1.31
N ARG A 612 -11.54 -4.96 -2.32
CA ARG A 612 -11.79 -3.52 -2.17
C ARG A 612 -13.27 -3.15 -2.16
N LEU A 613 -14.16 -4.08 -2.48
CA LEU A 613 -15.61 -3.90 -2.44
C LEU A 613 -16.16 -4.43 -1.10
N PRO A 614 -17.08 -3.69 -0.45
CA PRO A 614 -17.59 -4.08 0.87
C PRO A 614 -18.38 -5.38 0.79
N LEU A 615 -18.09 -6.34 1.68
CA LEU A 615 -18.74 -7.66 1.76
C LEU A 615 -18.60 -8.54 0.51
N SER A 616 -17.67 -8.24 -0.39
CA SER A 616 -17.51 -9.00 -1.64
C SER A 616 -17.04 -10.44 -1.42
N LEU A 617 -16.24 -10.65 -0.37
CA LEU A 617 -15.69 -11.94 0.03
C LEU A 617 -16.54 -12.67 1.09
N HIS A 618 -17.63 -12.07 1.57
CA HIS A 618 -18.48 -12.64 2.62
C HIS A 618 -19.64 -13.46 2.02
N ASP A 619 -19.52 -14.79 2.05
CA ASP A 619 -20.58 -15.75 1.69
C ASP A 619 -21.67 -15.87 2.78
N GLY A 620 -22.88 -16.29 2.41
CA GLY A 620 -24.00 -16.53 3.34
C GLY A 620 -24.62 -15.27 3.93
N PHE A 621 -25.82 -15.38 4.53
CA PHE A 621 -26.71 -14.27 4.91
C PHE A 621 -26.00 -13.10 5.61
N HIS A 622 -26.34 -11.88 5.19
CA HIS A 622 -25.93 -10.65 5.87
C HIS A 622 -27.11 -9.66 5.90
N PRO A 623 -27.50 -9.13 7.07
CA PRO A 623 -28.75 -8.36 7.23
C PRO A 623 -28.78 -7.11 6.34
N HIS A 624 -27.70 -6.33 6.30
CA HIS A 624 -27.58 -5.17 5.40
C HIS A 624 -27.70 -5.52 3.91
N ARG A 625 -27.14 -6.66 3.50
CA ARG A 625 -27.22 -7.13 2.12
C ARG A 625 -28.63 -7.56 1.77
N TRP A 626 -29.29 -8.27 2.68
CA TRP A 626 -30.69 -8.67 2.53
C TRP A 626 -31.60 -7.46 2.37
N ILE A 627 -31.48 -6.43 3.23
CA ILE A 627 -32.26 -5.18 3.13
C ILE A 627 -31.98 -4.45 1.80
N ARG A 628 -30.71 -4.32 1.40
CA ARG A 628 -30.33 -3.73 0.11
C ARG A 628 -30.95 -4.50 -1.06
N ASN A 629 -30.84 -5.82 -1.04
CA ASN A 629 -31.36 -6.69 -2.09
C ASN A 629 -32.89 -6.62 -2.16
N LEU A 630 -33.59 -6.57 -1.03
CA LEU A 630 -35.04 -6.36 -0.96
C LEU A 630 -35.45 -5.02 -1.61
N ARG A 631 -34.78 -3.92 -1.26
CA ARG A 631 -35.00 -2.60 -1.88
C ARG A 631 -34.77 -2.60 -3.38
N ARG A 632 -33.83 -3.42 -3.87
CA ARG A 632 -33.50 -3.58 -5.29
C ARG A 632 -34.29 -4.69 -5.99
N ARG A 633 -35.30 -5.28 -5.33
CA ARG A 633 -36.11 -6.40 -5.85
C ARG A 633 -35.26 -7.61 -6.30
N ILE A 634 -34.18 -7.86 -5.58
CA ILE A 634 -33.28 -9.01 -5.80
C ILE A 634 -33.75 -10.15 -4.91
N THR A 635 -34.18 -11.25 -5.51
CA THR A 635 -34.82 -12.38 -4.81
C THR A 635 -33.83 -13.22 -4.00
N ALA A 636 -32.54 -13.17 -4.34
CA ALA A 636 -31.48 -13.85 -3.61
C ALA A 636 -30.87 -12.93 -2.54
N SER A 637 -31.06 -13.28 -1.25
CA SER A 637 -30.48 -12.57 -0.10
C SER A 637 -28.95 -12.55 -0.10
N ASP A 638 -28.35 -13.58 -0.68
CA ASP A 638 -26.90 -13.82 -0.60
C ASP A 638 -26.09 -13.21 -1.74
N LEU A 639 -26.79 -12.75 -2.77
CA LEU A 639 -26.18 -12.23 -3.97
C LEU A 639 -25.52 -10.88 -3.74
N ARG A 640 -24.27 -10.74 -4.17
CA ARG A 640 -23.48 -9.53 -4.00
C ARG A 640 -23.52 -8.69 -5.26
N VAL A 641 -24.38 -7.67 -5.27
CA VAL A 641 -24.56 -6.79 -6.42
C VAL A 641 -24.03 -5.39 -6.11
N TYR A 642 -23.14 -4.88 -6.95
CA TYR A 642 -22.53 -3.56 -6.85
C TYR A 642 -22.84 -2.74 -8.09
N ASP A 643 -22.87 -1.42 -7.96
CA ASP A 643 -22.90 -0.53 -9.12
C ASP A 643 -21.56 -0.60 -9.86
N TYR A 644 -21.60 -0.71 -11.18
CA TYR A 644 -20.42 -0.88 -12.03
C TYR A 644 -19.47 0.31 -11.96
N ARG A 645 -19.96 1.55 -12.06
CA ARG A 645 -19.14 2.76 -11.98
C ARG A 645 -18.45 2.88 -10.62
N TYR A 646 -19.21 2.66 -9.55
CA TYR A 646 -18.66 2.61 -8.19
C TYR A 646 -17.57 1.54 -8.06
N ALA A 647 -17.81 0.35 -8.60
CA ALA A 647 -16.89 -0.76 -8.50
C ALA A 647 -15.59 -0.52 -9.29
N GLN A 648 -15.69 0.01 -10.51
CA GLN A 648 -14.56 0.45 -11.31
C GLN A 648 -13.75 1.51 -10.55
N GLN A 649 -14.38 2.58 -10.06
CA GLN A 649 -13.69 3.64 -9.31
C GLN A 649 -12.94 3.13 -8.06
N ARG A 650 -13.47 2.12 -7.36
CA ARG A 650 -12.80 1.56 -6.17
C ARG A 650 -11.69 0.58 -6.50
N MET A 651 -11.94 -0.35 -7.42
CA MET A 651 -10.95 -1.36 -7.78
C MET A 651 -9.82 -0.75 -8.60
N HIS A 652 -10.13 0.23 -9.44
CA HIS A 652 -9.20 0.95 -10.28
C HIS A 652 -8.75 2.25 -9.63
N HIS A 653 -8.84 2.36 -8.31
CA HIS A 653 -8.01 3.34 -7.62
C HIS A 653 -6.57 2.77 -7.58
N TRP A 654 -5.76 3.07 -8.60
CA TRP A 654 -4.31 2.80 -8.62
C TRP A 654 -3.61 3.69 -7.58
N ARG A 655 -3.77 3.31 -6.32
CA ARG A 655 -3.33 4.01 -5.11
C ARG A 655 -2.02 3.43 -4.57
N SER A 656 -1.38 2.51 -5.28
CA SER A 656 -0.21 1.76 -4.80
C SER A 656 1.10 2.34 -5.30
N HIS A 657 2.02 2.55 -4.36
CA HIS A 657 3.49 2.62 -4.47
C HIS A 657 4.13 1.61 -5.42
N LEU A 658 3.40 0.54 -5.75
CA LEU A 658 3.76 -0.48 -6.72
C LEU A 658 3.65 0.00 -8.18
N ALA A 659 3.03 1.16 -8.47
CA ALA A 659 2.95 1.73 -9.81
C ALA A 659 4.26 2.43 -10.29
N ARG A 660 5.41 2.09 -9.69
CA ARG A 660 6.74 2.50 -10.16
C ARG A 660 7.28 1.53 -11.22
N ARG A 661 8.41 1.89 -11.87
CA ARG A 661 9.04 1.21 -13.03
C ARG A 661 8.84 -0.32 -13.01
N HIS A 662 8.33 -0.85 -14.12
CA HIS A 662 8.04 -2.27 -14.38
C HIS A 662 6.68 -2.84 -13.92
N SER A 663 5.75 -2.04 -13.37
CA SER A 663 4.37 -2.52 -13.13
C SER A 663 3.40 -2.18 -14.26
N TYR A 664 2.56 -3.09 -14.74
CA TYR A 664 1.69 -2.88 -15.89
C TYR A 664 0.21 -2.85 -15.47
N PRO A 665 -0.54 -1.78 -15.80
CA PRO A 665 -1.93 -1.68 -15.42
C PRO A 665 -2.78 -2.71 -16.18
N THR A 666 -3.71 -3.34 -15.46
CA THR A 666 -4.77 -4.16 -16.07
C THR A 666 -6.11 -3.47 -15.91
N VAL A 667 -6.88 -3.34 -16.98
CA VAL A 667 -8.25 -2.78 -16.96
C VAL A 667 -9.24 -3.92 -17.15
N MET A 668 -10.28 -3.96 -16.31
CA MET A 668 -11.31 -4.99 -16.42
C MET A 668 -12.50 -4.46 -17.21
N VAL A 669 -13.11 -5.29 -18.05
CA VAL A 669 -14.32 -4.92 -18.79
C VAL A 669 -15.52 -4.91 -17.85
N ASN A 670 -15.71 -5.98 -17.07
CA ASN A 670 -16.79 -6.13 -16.10
C ASN A 670 -16.51 -7.29 -15.12
N TRP A 671 -17.41 -7.54 -14.17
CA TRP A 671 -17.33 -8.73 -13.34
C TRP A 671 -18.71 -9.23 -12.93
N ASP A 672 -19.00 -10.49 -13.25
CA ASP A 672 -20.26 -11.20 -13.02
C ASP A 672 -20.00 -12.71 -13.05
N ASN A 673 -19.49 -13.25 -11.95
CA ASN A 673 -19.20 -14.69 -11.84
C ASN A 673 -20.41 -15.52 -11.37
N SER A 674 -21.63 -15.00 -11.59
CA SER A 674 -22.86 -15.68 -11.20
C SER A 674 -23.17 -16.91 -12.07
N ALA A 675 -22.61 -17.01 -13.27
CA ALA A 675 -22.70 -18.23 -14.09
C ALA A 675 -21.93 -19.41 -13.46
N ARG A 676 -20.79 -19.14 -12.81
CA ARG A 676 -19.99 -20.15 -12.07
C ARG A 676 -20.50 -20.37 -10.63
N ARG A 677 -20.89 -19.31 -9.93
CA ARG A 677 -21.18 -19.33 -8.47
C ARG A 677 -22.65 -19.24 -8.09
N GLY A 678 -23.55 -19.10 -9.06
CA GLY A 678 -24.99 -18.95 -8.82
C GLY A 678 -25.30 -17.81 -7.85
N ARG A 679 -26.05 -18.10 -6.78
CA ARG A 679 -26.46 -17.12 -5.75
C ARG A 679 -25.29 -16.56 -4.93
N ASN A 680 -24.13 -17.21 -4.96
CA ASN A 680 -22.89 -16.74 -4.36
C ASN A 680 -22.02 -15.97 -5.38
N GLY A 681 -22.60 -15.45 -6.46
CA GLY A 681 -21.90 -14.59 -7.40
C GLY A 681 -21.66 -13.18 -6.85
N VAL A 682 -20.60 -12.54 -7.35
CA VAL A 682 -20.40 -11.09 -7.32
C VAL A 682 -20.77 -10.54 -8.70
N ILE A 683 -21.69 -9.58 -8.72
CA ILE A 683 -22.23 -8.98 -9.94
C ILE A 683 -22.00 -7.47 -9.90
N LEU A 684 -21.32 -6.95 -10.91
CA LEU A 684 -21.28 -5.53 -11.21
C LEU A 684 -22.41 -5.20 -12.18
N HIS A 685 -23.37 -4.41 -11.70
CA HIS A 685 -24.59 -4.07 -12.42
C HIS A 685 -24.52 -2.64 -12.95
N GLY A 686 -25.05 -2.42 -14.16
CA GLY A 686 -24.99 -1.12 -14.84
C GLY A 686 -23.73 -0.92 -15.68
N GLN A 687 -23.25 -1.98 -16.34
CA GLN A 687 -22.09 -1.95 -17.23
C GLN A 687 -22.23 -0.84 -18.30
N ASP A 688 -21.22 0.03 -18.42
CA ASP A 688 -21.23 1.23 -19.27
C ASP A 688 -19.89 1.38 -20.02
N PRO A 689 -19.87 1.36 -21.37
CA PRO A 689 -18.67 1.57 -22.17
C PRO A 689 -17.93 2.88 -21.89
N LYS A 690 -18.64 3.95 -21.48
CA LYS A 690 -18.00 5.23 -21.15
C LYS A 690 -17.15 5.13 -19.89
N VAL A 691 -17.66 4.45 -18.86
CA VAL A 691 -16.89 4.17 -17.64
C VAL A 691 -15.66 3.31 -17.94
N PHE A 692 -15.80 2.34 -18.84
CA PHE A 692 -14.68 1.52 -19.29
C PHE A 692 -13.61 2.38 -19.99
N GLU A 693 -14.02 3.28 -20.90
CA GLU A 693 -13.12 4.25 -21.55
C GLU A 693 -12.41 5.17 -20.54
N GLU A 694 -13.16 5.74 -19.59
CA GLU A 694 -12.58 6.55 -18.48
C GLU A 694 -11.52 5.76 -17.71
N THR A 695 -11.74 4.45 -17.51
CA THR A 695 -10.82 3.57 -16.79
C THR A 695 -9.57 3.24 -17.62
N LEU A 696 -9.70 3.09 -18.94
CA LEU A 696 -8.56 2.96 -19.85
C LEU A 696 -7.66 4.20 -19.81
N GLU A 697 -8.26 5.39 -19.89
CA GLU A 697 -7.53 6.66 -19.80
C GLU A 697 -6.76 6.80 -18.48
N GLN A 698 -7.40 6.42 -17.37
CA GLN A 698 -6.71 6.42 -16.08
C GLN A 698 -5.53 5.43 -16.05
N ALA A 699 -5.66 4.24 -16.65
CA ALA A 699 -4.55 3.30 -16.76
C ALA A 699 -3.40 3.85 -17.62
N ILE A 700 -3.72 4.51 -18.73
CA ILE A 700 -2.74 5.12 -19.65
C ILE A 700 -1.97 6.25 -18.97
N SER A 701 -2.64 7.02 -18.11
CA SER A 701 -2.00 8.10 -17.36
C SER A 701 -0.82 7.63 -16.49
N LEU A 702 -0.76 6.33 -16.15
CA LEU A 702 0.35 5.72 -15.41
C LEU A 702 1.59 5.40 -16.28
N LEU A 703 1.47 5.54 -17.60
CA LEU A 703 2.47 5.12 -18.58
C LEU A 703 3.13 6.31 -19.29
N VAL A 704 2.68 7.54 -19.03
CA VAL A 704 3.11 8.77 -19.73
C VAL A 704 4.64 8.91 -19.74
N ASP A 705 5.29 8.67 -18.60
CA ASP A 705 6.74 8.86 -18.43
C ASP A 705 7.57 7.62 -18.82
N ARG A 706 6.94 6.58 -19.40
CA ARG A 706 7.65 5.35 -19.78
C ARG A 706 8.28 5.45 -21.17
N PRO A 707 9.39 4.71 -21.42
CA PRO A 707 9.86 4.42 -22.76
C PRO A 707 8.73 3.88 -23.64
N ARG A 708 8.76 4.19 -24.95
CA ARG A 708 7.69 3.86 -25.89
C ARG A 708 7.33 2.38 -25.86
N GLU A 709 8.34 1.52 -25.83
CA GLU A 709 8.26 0.07 -25.80
C GLU A 709 7.66 -0.52 -24.52
N GLU A 710 7.61 0.25 -23.42
CA GLU A 710 7.07 -0.15 -22.11
C GLU A 710 5.65 0.37 -21.84
N ARG A 711 5.04 1.09 -22.79
CA ARG A 711 3.68 1.66 -22.67
C ARG A 711 2.62 0.61 -22.99
N VAL A 712 2.51 -0.38 -22.10
CA VAL A 712 1.61 -1.52 -22.24
C VAL A 712 0.48 -1.47 -21.22
N VAL A 713 -0.76 -1.59 -21.69
CA VAL A 713 -1.96 -1.81 -20.87
C VAL A 713 -2.48 -3.21 -21.11
N PHE A 714 -2.68 -3.98 -20.05
CA PHE A 714 -3.35 -5.26 -20.13
C PHE A 714 -4.87 -5.09 -20.02
N LEU A 715 -5.62 -5.89 -20.78
CA LEU A 715 -7.07 -5.92 -20.75
C LEU A 715 -7.52 -7.27 -20.20
N ASN A 716 -8.20 -7.26 -19.05
CA ASN A 716 -8.85 -8.45 -18.49
C ASN A 716 -10.34 -8.38 -18.82
N ALA A 717 -10.88 -9.20 -19.71
CA ALA A 717 -10.22 -10.21 -20.54
C ALA A 717 -10.75 -10.14 -21.98
N TRP A 718 -10.08 -10.87 -22.87
CA TRP A 718 -10.61 -11.16 -24.20
C TRP A 718 -11.93 -11.93 -24.09
N ASN A 719 -11.94 -13.08 -23.42
CA ASN A 719 -13.01 -14.08 -23.49
C ASN A 719 -13.36 -14.75 -22.13
N GLU A 720 -13.29 -14.04 -21.01
CA GLU A 720 -13.69 -14.58 -19.69
C GLU A 720 -15.23 -14.52 -19.51
N TRP A 721 -15.95 -15.35 -20.27
CA TRP A 721 -17.41 -15.26 -20.44
C TRP A 721 -18.23 -15.62 -19.20
N ALA A 722 -17.89 -16.67 -18.46
CA ALA A 722 -18.68 -17.06 -17.28
C ALA A 722 -18.44 -16.15 -16.06
N GLU A 723 -17.48 -15.24 -16.14
CA GLU A 723 -17.32 -14.11 -15.21
C GLU A 723 -17.81 -12.80 -15.81
N GLY A 724 -18.46 -12.83 -16.98
CA GLY A 724 -18.99 -11.67 -17.66
C GLY A 724 -17.94 -10.60 -17.96
N ASN A 725 -16.66 -10.98 -18.06
CA ASN A 725 -15.50 -10.11 -18.20
C ASN A 725 -14.81 -10.31 -19.56
N HIS A 726 -15.53 -10.00 -20.65
CA HIS A 726 -15.07 -10.26 -22.01
C HIS A 726 -15.12 -8.99 -22.87
N LEU A 727 -14.13 -8.83 -23.75
CA LEU A 727 -14.13 -7.86 -24.84
C LEU A 727 -14.88 -8.39 -26.06
N GLU A 728 -14.95 -9.71 -26.23
CA GLU A 728 -15.62 -10.32 -27.38
C GLU A 728 -17.08 -9.82 -27.53
N PRO A 729 -17.54 -9.60 -28.78
CA PRO A 729 -18.88 -9.10 -29.01
C PRO A 729 -19.98 -9.99 -28.44
N CYS A 730 -20.93 -9.39 -27.73
CA CYS A 730 -22.08 -10.09 -27.16
C CYS A 730 -23.41 -9.54 -27.67
N ALA A 731 -24.47 -10.31 -27.54
CA ALA A 731 -25.80 -9.97 -28.05
C ALA A 731 -26.34 -8.61 -27.53
N ARG A 732 -25.96 -8.18 -26.32
CA ARG A 732 -26.45 -6.92 -25.73
C ARG A 732 -25.61 -5.71 -26.13
N PHE A 733 -24.29 -5.84 -26.11
CA PHE A 733 -23.37 -4.71 -26.29
C PHE A 733 -22.69 -4.69 -27.66
N GLY A 734 -22.89 -5.71 -28.49
CA GLY A 734 -22.15 -5.87 -29.74
C GLY A 734 -20.65 -5.71 -29.50
N ASP A 735 -20.00 -4.94 -30.37
CA ASP A 735 -18.59 -4.58 -30.33
C ASP A 735 -18.29 -3.27 -29.56
N LEU A 736 -19.23 -2.75 -28.76
CA LEU A 736 -19.08 -1.42 -28.12
C LEU A 736 -17.80 -1.29 -27.27
N PHE A 737 -17.41 -2.31 -26.50
CA PHE A 737 -16.20 -2.28 -25.69
C PHE A 737 -14.92 -2.33 -26.53
N LEU A 738 -14.94 -3.07 -27.65
CA LEU A 738 -13.86 -3.07 -28.63
C LEU A 738 -13.74 -1.69 -29.31
N ARG A 739 -14.86 -1.04 -29.64
CA ARG A 739 -14.86 0.33 -30.15
C ARG A 739 -14.31 1.34 -29.14
N SER A 740 -14.57 1.16 -27.85
CA SER A 740 -13.95 1.98 -26.80
C SER A 740 -12.43 1.83 -26.80
N VAL A 741 -11.90 0.60 -26.93
CA VAL A 741 -10.45 0.38 -27.09
C VAL A 741 -9.93 1.10 -28.33
N SER A 742 -10.60 0.96 -29.48
CA SER A 742 -10.19 1.63 -30.72
C SER A 742 -10.26 3.15 -30.66
N ALA A 743 -11.22 3.71 -29.91
CA ALA A 743 -11.33 5.15 -29.71
C ALA A 743 -10.13 5.69 -28.92
N VAL A 744 -9.78 5.02 -27.82
CA VAL A 744 -8.60 5.35 -27.00
C VAL A 744 -7.31 5.14 -27.78
N GLN A 745 -7.19 4.02 -28.51
CA GLN A 745 -6.03 3.73 -29.34
C GLN A 745 -5.79 4.82 -30.39
N ARG A 746 -6.85 5.26 -31.10
CA ARG A 746 -6.74 6.35 -32.09
C ARG A 746 -6.40 7.70 -31.47
N ARG A 747 -6.86 7.96 -30.25
CA ARG A 747 -6.55 9.19 -29.50
C ARG A 747 -5.07 9.29 -29.16
N HIS A 748 -4.43 8.17 -28.77
CA HIS A 748 -3.02 8.17 -28.37
C HIS A 748 -2.03 7.71 -29.45
N ASN A 749 -2.51 7.08 -30.53
CA ASN A 749 -1.71 6.69 -31.70
C ASN A 749 -2.38 7.20 -33.00
N PRO A 750 -2.35 8.53 -33.27
CA PRO A 750 -3.05 9.12 -34.41
C PRO A 750 -2.52 8.62 -35.78
N ASP A 751 -1.26 8.17 -35.84
CA ASP A 751 -0.65 7.63 -37.06
C ASP A 751 -0.92 6.13 -37.28
N ALA A 752 -1.56 5.42 -36.35
CA ALA A 752 -1.87 4.00 -36.48
C ALA A 752 -3.00 3.67 -37.48
N GLY A 753 -3.55 4.70 -38.14
CA GLY A 753 -4.64 4.58 -39.12
C GLY A 753 -4.35 5.19 -40.49
N ARG A 754 -3.07 5.44 -40.84
CA ARG A 754 -2.64 5.80 -42.20
C ARG A 754 -2.09 4.61 -42.96
#